data_AF-A0A8J7R155-F1
#
_entry.id   AF-A0A8J7R155-F1
#
_cell.length_a   1.000
_cell.length_b   1.000
_cell.length_c   1.000
_cell.angle_alpha   90.00
_cell.angle_beta   90.00
_cell.angle_gamma   90.00
#
_symmetry.space_group_name_H-M   'P 1'
#
loop_
_entity.id
_entity.type
_entity.pdbx_description
1 polymer ?
#
loop_
_entity_poly.entity_id
_entity_poly.type
_entity_poly.pdbx_seq_one_letter_code
_entity_poly.pdbx_strand_id
1 'polypeptide(L)'
;MPFGKKMNLALASTLILTGILSHAFYDCSRNLEAARQSILQYEYSLASLRNVILQEAYDACGGIPKLRGNATGFFHVEKINGVWWFVDPEGNSFLSKGVNHVSYQGDYAPALGYSPYNRAVSKIYGNAESWAKHTVKRLRDYGFNTIGAWSSEEVFAKGMPYTVILDIASTAGSEWLSGEVTDYFSSTFEEAAEKVAERMCAPRKDDPYLLGYFTDNELRWCPDWRSPNHLFDDYLRLGQAAPGKRALVEFLEGKYAGIGELNAQWGTAFESFEEILDVNQLQRGKPPDSDRLGFLEVVARRYFKVCHDAIRKFDPNHLILGCRFAFEPPEEALKGCLGFADVVSINNYGEEPPIEALRRIHSLTGLPVMLTEFSFKAMDSGLPNTKGAGTPLATQKDRAESYEKYVRKLVSEPYVVGYHWFEYADEPAEGRFDGENSNYGLVKISDEPWTVLVTGATSTNFQAELVHIESGGSATVFYVSPDGDDRWSGRLPSPKPSGTDGPFLTIGRARDAVRELKAKRGLKGPVYVFVRGGRYFLKEPLVFTPEDSGTDSCPITYAAYPGEAPAISGGRLLTGWRLEEVKGKEAWTVEIEEVKARGWFFRELWIDGQRRPRARQPNEGYLRVAGLPGVSDQADWLEGQDSFVFDEGDLKAWKGAADAEIVVMNRWVESRLPVASVDEKSRAVAFGKRSVFRLDVGDLYYAEHAFELLDEPGEWYLDRASGKLYYLPMPGEDLGGAEVVAPVLPQLLRLEGEPESGNFVEHLEFRGLAFEHAEWSLPPEASGFRQAAIGVPASIHCEGARHCSFEGCTVSHVGTYAIELSRGCHGNSISRCALFDLGAGGIKIGEQTARDGEPEQAEGNSVSDCRIHDGGLVFHSAVGIWIGQSFGNTISHNEIHDFYYTGISVGWTWGYGPSLAKDNVVEFNHVHHIGARSDGDGPILSDMGGIYALGARPGTVIRSNVFHDVAGYRYGGWGIYLDEGSTGVLVEGNLVYGTTHGGFHQHYGRENLVRNNIFAFGRDAQIQRSRSEAHLSFRFERNIVYWSEGELLAGNFDNLNFEFDRNLYWRVGGGEVRFGKLSWEEWRAKGLDSGSLIADPMFADARAGDFTLGPSSPAFALGFEPIDFEKVGPRPPKA
;
A
#
# COMPACT_ATOMS: atom_id res chain seq x y z
N MET A 1 -43.19 -51.89 38.12
CA MET A 1 -42.79 -50.96 37.04
C MET A 1 -41.75 -49.98 37.57
N PRO A 2 -40.48 -50.05 37.12
CA PRO A 2 -39.57 -48.92 37.29
C PRO A 2 -38.79 -48.67 35.99
N PHE A 3 -39.44 -48.13 34.96
CA PHE A 3 -38.78 -47.64 33.74
C PHE A 3 -38.90 -46.12 33.54
N GLY A 4 -39.70 -45.42 34.35
CA GLY A 4 -40.00 -43.98 34.16
C GLY A 4 -39.04 -42.98 34.82
N LYS A 5 -38.16 -43.38 35.75
CA LYS A 5 -37.28 -42.44 36.47
C LYS A 5 -35.84 -42.36 35.96
N LYS A 6 -35.37 -43.34 35.17
CA LYS A 6 -34.01 -43.30 34.57
C LYS A 6 -33.94 -42.53 33.26
N MET A 7 -35.06 -42.37 32.55
CA MET A 7 -35.09 -41.68 31.24
C MET A 7 -35.03 -40.15 31.38
N ASN A 8 -35.63 -39.58 32.43
CA ASN A 8 -35.60 -38.12 32.65
C ASN A 8 -34.24 -37.59 33.14
N LEU A 9 -33.46 -38.39 33.90
CA LEU A 9 -32.09 -37.99 34.25
C LEU A 9 -31.12 -38.12 33.05
N ALA A 10 -31.32 -39.11 32.18
CA ALA A 10 -30.50 -39.27 30.98
C ALA A 10 -30.77 -38.15 29.95
N LEU A 11 -32.03 -37.77 29.74
CA LEU A 11 -32.38 -36.63 28.87
C LEU A 11 -31.89 -35.29 29.44
N ALA A 12 -32.05 -35.04 30.73
CA ALA A 12 -31.54 -33.81 31.35
C ALA A 12 -30.00 -33.73 31.29
N SER A 13 -29.30 -34.85 31.52
CA SER A 13 -27.82 -34.89 31.42
C SER A 13 -27.33 -34.75 29.98
N THR A 14 -28.08 -35.26 29.00
CA THR A 14 -27.75 -35.13 27.56
C THR A 14 -28.03 -33.71 27.05
N LEU A 15 -29.09 -33.05 27.51
CA LEU A 15 -29.39 -31.63 27.21
C LEU A 15 -28.38 -30.67 27.87
N ILE A 16 -27.91 -31.00 29.08
CA ILE A 16 -26.84 -30.23 29.74
C ILE A 16 -25.49 -30.47 29.06
N LEU A 17 -25.15 -31.70 28.67
CA LEU A 17 -23.92 -31.97 27.92
C LEU A 17 -23.95 -31.36 26.51
N THR A 18 -25.09 -31.38 25.80
CA THR A 18 -25.21 -30.73 24.50
C THR A 18 -25.22 -29.20 24.62
N GLY A 19 -25.77 -28.64 25.70
CA GLY A 19 -25.67 -27.21 26.01
C GLY A 19 -24.26 -26.76 26.39
N ILE A 20 -23.52 -27.57 27.16
CA ILE A 20 -22.12 -27.29 27.55
C ILE A 20 -21.18 -27.50 26.36
N LEU A 21 -21.39 -28.54 25.54
CA LEU A 21 -20.61 -28.78 24.34
C LEU A 21 -20.94 -27.77 23.24
N SER A 22 -22.18 -27.30 23.11
CA SER A 22 -22.53 -26.23 22.18
C SER A 22 -22.00 -24.88 22.64
N HIS A 23 -22.04 -24.55 23.94
CA HIS A 23 -21.34 -23.37 24.48
C HIS A 23 -19.83 -23.47 24.28
N ALA A 24 -19.21 -24.62 24.58
CA ALA A 24 -17.78 -24.81 24.37
C ALA A 24 -17.38 -24.80 22.88
N PHE A 25 -18.24 -25.29 21.97
CA PHE A 25 -18.02 -25.15 20.52
C PHE A 25 -18.25 -23.72 20.04
N TYR A 26 -19.21 -23.00 20.62
CA TYR A 26 -19.48 -21.60 20.29
C TYR A 26 -18.36 -20.70 20.82
N ASP A 27 -17.86 -20.93 22.03
CA ASP A 27 -16.70 -20.25 22.60
C ASP A 27 -15.40 -20.65 21.90
N CYS A 28 -15.22 -21.92 21.51
CA CYS A 28 -14.08 -22.35 20.71
C CYS A 28 -14.13 -21.75 19.30
N SER A 29 -15.30 -21.70 18.66
CA SER A 29 -15.52 -21.03 17.38
C SER A 29 -15.33 -19.52 17.49
N ARG A 30 -15.74 -18.89 18.59
CA ARG A 30 -15.57 -17.45 18.84
C ARG A 30 -14.13 -17.11 19.22
N ASN A 31 -13.40 -18.03 19.87
CA ASN A 31 -11.97 -17.91 20.15
C ASN A 31 -11.12 -18.24 18.91
N LEU A 32 -11.57 -19.15 18.03
CA LEU A 32 -10.99 -19.38 16.71
C LEU A 32 -11.28 -18.20 15.78
N GLU A 33 -12.47 -17.62 15.83
CA GLU A 33 -12.81 -16.41 15.07
C GLU A 33 -12.07 -15.21 15.67
N ALA A 34 -11.94 -15.07 16.99
CA ALA A 34 -11.14 -14.02 17.61
C ALA A 34 -9.63 -14.22 17.39
N ALA A 35 -9.14 -15.45 17.35
CA ALA A 35 -7.76 -15.76 16.97
C ALA A 35 -7.55 -15.58 15.47
N ARG A 36 -8.56 -15.87 14.63
CA ARG A 36 -8.56 -15.61 13.19
C ARG A 36 -8.67 -14.12 12.90
N GLN A 37 -9.43 -13.35 13.68
CA GLN A 37 -9.50 -11.90 13.64
C GLN A 37 -8.21 -11.29 14.20
N SER A 38 -7.60 -11.86 15.23
CA SER A 38 -6.28 -11.46 15.73
C SER A 38 -5.17 -11.80 14.75
N ILE A 39 -5.23 -12.95 14.06
CA ILE A 39 -4.33 -13.33 12.97
C ILE A 39 -4.61 -12.46 11.76
N LEU A 40 -5.86 -12.18 11.41
CA LEU A 40 -6.24 -11.27 10.32
C LEU A 40 -5.85 -9.84 10.64
N GLN A 41 -5.85 -9.40 11.91
CA GLN A 41 -5.43 -8.08 12.41
C GLN A 41 -3.91 -8.00 12.59
N TYR A 42 -3.24 -9.13 12.85
CA TYR A 42 -1.77 -9.25 12.80
C TYR A 42 -1.28 -9.29 11.34
N GLU A 43 -2.00 -9.99 10.46
CA GLU A 43 -1.83 -9.97 9.02
C GLU A 43 -2.27 -8.63 8.43
N TYR A 44 -3.26 -7.93 9.00
CA TYR A 44 -3.66 -6.57 8.60
C TYR A 44 -2.66 -5.54 9.10
N SER A 45 -2.07 -5.70 10.29
CA SER A 45 -1.03 -4.80 10.77
C SER A 45 0.26 -4.99 9.98
N LEU A 46 0.64 -6.24 9.65
CA LEU A 46 1.75 -6.55 8.74
C LEU A 46 1.44 -6.19 7.28
N ALA A 47 0.20 -6.33 6.81
CA ALA A 47 -0.24 -5.92 5.48
C ALA A 47 -0.39 -4.40 5.38
N SER A 48 -0.83 -3.69 6.43
CA SER A 48 -0.82 -2.24 6.52
C SER A 48 0.60 -1.70 6.62
N LEU A 49 1.49 -2.32 7.41
CA LEU A 49 2.95 -2.09 7.36
C LEU A 49 3.48 -2.18 5.93
N ARG A 50 3.10 -3.27 5.24
CA ARG A 50 3.52 -3.58 3.87
C ARG A 50 2.89 -2.60 2.87
N ASN A 51 1.65 -2.16 3.06
CA ASN A 51 1.01 -1.20 2.17
C ASN A 51 1.52 0.24 2.40
N VAL A 52 1.99 0.54 3.61
CA VAL A 52 2.60 1.82 4.00
C VAL A 52 4.06 1.95 3.55
N ILE A 53 4.82 0.85 3.53
CA ILE A 53 6.26 0.86 3.18
C ILE A 53 6.52 0.30 1.77
N LEU A 54 5.90 -0.80 1.36
CA LEU A 54 6.48 -1.65 0.30
C LEU A 54 6.04 -1.33 -1.13
N GLN A 55 5.08 -0.45 -1.39
CA GLN A 55 4.42 -0.47 -2.71
C GLN A 55 4.68 0.74 -3.61
N GLU A 56 5.21 1.86 -3.08
CA GLU A 56 6.01 2.81 -3.89
C GLU A 56 7.35 3.20 -3.23
N ALA A 57 7.73 2.67 -2.07
CA ALA A 57 9.13 2.81 -1.63
C ALA A 57 10.05 1.88 -2.42
N TYR A 58 9.52 0.79 -2.99
CA TYR A 58 10.28 -0.16 -3.80
C TYR A 58 9.59 -0.45 -5.13
N ASP A 59 10.38 -0.71 -6.16
CA ASP A 59 9.93 -1.25 -7.44
C ASP A 59 9.74 -2.79 -7.37
N ALA A 60 9.46 -3.42 -8.51
CA ALA A 60 9.30 -4.89 -8.59
C ALA A 60 10.57 -5.67 -8.23
N CYS A 61 11.75 -5.05 -8.32
CA CYS A 61 13.01 -5.65 -7.89
C CYS A 61 13.28 -5.45 -6.40
N GLY A 62 12.60 -4.53 -5.72
CA GLY A 62 12.91 -4.17 -4.35
C GLY A 62 13.89 -2.99 -4.22
N GLY A 63 14.06 -2.18 -5.26
CA GLY A 63 14.89 -0.96 -5.33
C GLY A 63 14.06 0.32 -5.22
N ILE A 64 14.66 1.43 -4.77
CA ILE A 64 13.98 2.65 -4.32
C ILE A 64 13.68 3.62 -5.49
N PRO A 65 12.44 3.75 -5.99
CA PRO A 65 12.16 4.48 -7.24
C PRO A 65 12.50 5.98 -7.17
N LYS A 66 12.49 6.55 -5.97
CA LYS A 66 12.79 7.98 -5.74
C LYS A 66 14.28 8.28 -5.57
N LEU A 67 15.15 7.27 -5.57
CA LEU A 67 16.60 7.42 -5.53
C LEU A 67 17.19 6.73 -6.76
N ARG A 68 17.43 7.48 -7.83
CA ARG A 68 17.74 6.92 -9.15
C ARG A 68 19.21 7.06 -9.55
N GLY A 69 19.74 6.01 -10.15
CA GLY A 69 20.96 5.97 -10.95
C GLY A 69 20.64 5.79 -12.43
N ASN A 70 21.57 5.22 -13.19
CA ASN A 70 21.37 4.96 -14.62
C ASN A 70 20.58 3.67 -14.87
N ALA A 71 19.56 3.69 -15.73
CA ALA A 71 18.89 2.45 -16.15
C ALA A 71 19.72 1.75 -17.24
N THR A 72 20.22 0.55 -16.96
CA THR A 72 21.06 -0.24 -17.89
C THR A 72 20.37 -1.50 -18.40
N GLY A 73 19.21 -1.87 -17.83
CA GLY A 73 18.55 -3.15 -18.07
C GLY A 73 19.09 -4.30 -17.22
N PHE A 74 20.12 -4.09 -16.41
CA PHE A 74 20.72 -5.09 -15.51
C PHE A 74 21.16 -4.45 -14.19
N PHE A 75 21.34 -5.28 -13.17
CA PHE A 75 21.97 -4.81 -11.93
C PHE A 75 23.40 -4.33 -12.19
N HIS A 76 23.72 -3.16 -11.64
CA HIS A 76 25.09 -2.63 -11.63
C HIS A 76 25.37 -1.90 -10.32
N VAL A 77 26.57 -1.33 -10.16
CA VAL A 77 26.92 -0.51 -8.99
C VAL A 77 27.12 0.95 -9.37
N GLU A 78 26.57 1.86 -8.58
CA GLU A 78 26.71 3.30 -8.77
C GLU A 78 26.84 4.01 -7.44
N LYS A 79 27.57 5.13 -7.42
CA LYS A 79 27.64 6.00 -6.25
C LYS A 79 26.66 7.16 -6.39
N ILE A 80 25.59 7.14 -5.61
CA ILE A 80 24.48 8.09 -5.64
C ILE A 80 24.47 8.87 -4.32
N ASN A 81 24.52 10.21 -4.40
CA ASN A 81 24.52 11.10 -3.22
C ASN A 81 25.59 10.80 -2.15
N GLY A 82 26.75 10.30 -2.59
CA GLY A 82 27.87 9.97 -1.71
C GLY A 82 27.86 8.53 -1.16
N VAL A 83 26.83 7.75 -1.46
CA VAL A 83 26.61 6.38 -1.00
C VAL A 83 26.68 5.41 -2.19
N TRP A 84 27.33 4.27 -2.03
CA TRP A 84 27.33 3.20 -3.03
C TRP A 84 26.07 2.37 -2.94
N TRP A 85 25.45 2.11 -4.08
CA TRP A 85 24.27 1.27 -4.20
C TRP A 85 24.51 0.19 -5.26
N PHE A 86 23.83 -0.94 -5.14
CA PHE A 86 23.41 -1.61 -6.36
C PHE A 86 22.34 -0.74 -7.03
N VAL A 87 22.21 -0.81 -8.34
CA VAL A 87 21.16 -0.14 -9.08
C VAL A 87 20.50 -1.18 -9.95
N ASP A 88 19.18 -1.31 -9.82
CA ASP A 88 18.39 -2.30 -10.53
C ASP A 88 18.27 -1.99 -12.04
N PRO A 89 17.71 -2.92 -12.84
CA PRO A 89 17.53 -2.75 -14.28
C PRO A 89 16.81 -1.46 -14.70
N GLU A 90 15.90 -0.96 -13.89
CA GLU A 90 15.12 0.25 -14.15
C GLU A 90 15.81 1.53 -13.65
N GLY A 91 16.98 1.41 -13.02
CA GLY A 91 17.77 2.54 -12.54
C GLY A 91 17.43 2.95 -11.11
N ASN A 92 16.77 2.13 -10.30
CA ASN A 92 16.44 2.46 -8.91
C ASN A 92 17.49 1.90 -7.94
N SER A 93 17.76 2.64 -6.86
CA SER A 93 18.82 2.26 -5.90
C SER A 93 18.40 1.06 -5.07
N PHE A 94 19.27 0.06 -4.97
CA PHE A 94 19.00 -1.22 -4.36
C PHE A 94 20.05 -1.52 -3.28
N LEU A 95 19.57 -1.85 -2.07
CA LEU A 95 20.39 -2.41 -0.99
C LEU A 95 20.07 -3.90 -0.91
N SER A 96 21.05 -4.78 -1.14
CA SER A 96 20.78 -6.22 -1.16
C SER A 96 20.64 -6.77 0.26
N LYS A 97 19.40 -7.10 0.65
CA LYS A 97 19.03 -7.68 1.95
C LYS A 97 18.62 -9.13 1.70
N GLY A 98 19.54 -10.06 1.93
CA GLY A 98 19.35 -11.44 1.49
C GLY A 98 19.38 -12.49 2.58
N VAL A 99 18.97 -13.70 2.17
CA VAL A 99 18.99 -14.91 3.00
C VAL A 99 19.64 -16.02 2.18
N ASN A 100 20.69 -16.64 2.71
CA ASN A 100 21.34 -17.79 2.09
C ASN A 100 20.58 -19.08 2.36
N HIS A 101 20.83 -20.08 1.51
CA HIS A 101 20.30 -21.44 1.61
C HIS A 101 18.77 -21.49 1.74
N VAL A 102 18.07 -20.66 0.94
CA VAL A 102 16.62 -20.74 0.77
C VAL A 102 16.35 -21.98 -0.10
N SER A 103 16.36 -23.14 0.54
CA SER A 103 16.41 -24.44 -0.12
C SER A 103 15.24 -25.34 0.29
N TYR A 104 14.49 -25.84 -0.68
CA TYR A 104 13.46 -26.86 -0.45
C TYR A 104 14.07 -28.17 0.05
N GLN A 105 15.32 -28.44 -0.33
CA GLN A 105 16.05 -29.62 0.14
C GLN A 105 16.51 -29.46 1.58
N GLY A 106 16.80 -28.23 2.03
CA GLY A 106 17.41 -27.96 3.33
C GLY A 106 18.68 -28.78 3.60
N ASP A 107 19.17 -28.77 4.84
CA ASP A 107 20.37 -29.53 5.18
C ASP A 107 20.11 -31.02 5.32
N TYR A 108 20.97 -31.80 4.66
CA TYR A 108 21.00 -33.24 4.80
C TYR A 108 21.68 -33.65 6.11
N ALA A 109 21.01 -34.50 6.89
CA ALA A 109 21.57 -35.08 8.11
C ALA A 109 22.09 -36.51 7.84
N PRO A 110 23.42 -36.76 7.79
CA PRO A 110 23.96 -38.09 7.55
C PRO A 110 23.48 -39.13 8.57
N ALA A 111 23.32 -38.72 9.84
CA ALA A 111 22.84 -39.60 10.91
C ALA A 111 21.39 -40.09 10.69
N LEU A 112 20.56 -39.30 9.99
CA LEU A 112 19.17 -39.64 9.69
C LEU A 112 19.02 -40.30 8.32
N GLY A 113 19.96 -40.06 7.40
CA GLY A 113 19.90 -40.52 6.02
C GLY A 113 18.97 -39.69 5.12
N TYR A 114 18.45 -38.57 5.60
CA TYR A 114 17.55 -37.65 4.88
C TYR A 114 17.63 -36.22 5.45
N SER A 115 17.08 -35.23 4.74
CA SER A 115 16.88 -33.87 5.27
C SER A 115 15.57 -33.78 6.07
N PRO A 116 15.62 -33.47 7.37
CA PRO A 116 14.41 -33.34 8.19
C PRO A 116 13.55 -32.14 7.78
N TYR A 117 14.17 -31.04 7.34
CA TYR A 117 13.44 -29.86 6.85
C TYR A 117 12.67 -30.20 5.56
N ASN A 118 13.33 -30.83 4.57
CA ASN A 118 12.67 -31.23 3.32
C ASN A 118 11.45 -32.13 3.59
N ARG A 119 11.56 -33.08 4.52
CA ARG A 119 10.44 -33.94 4.89
C ARG A 119 9.28 -33.15 5.51
N ALA A 120 9.58 -32.14 6.33
CA ALA A 120 8.56 -31.27 6.90
C ALA A 120 7.87 -30.44 5.82
N VAL A 121 8.62 -29.72 4.99
CA VAL A 121 8.03 -28.86 3.94
C VAL A 121 7.36 -29.64 2.82
N SER A 122 7.85 -30.84 2.49
CA SER A 122 7.16 -31.75 1.56
C SER A 122 5.78 -32.16 2.08
N LYS A 123 5.63 -32.35 3.39
CA LYS A 123 4.35 -32.66 4.01
C LYS A 123 3.41 -31.46 4.04
N ILE A 124 3.94 -30.25 4.24
CA ILE A 124 3.15 -29.01 4.33
C ILE A 124 2.70 -28.53 2.95
N TYR A 125 3.62 -28.46 1.99
CA TYR A 125 3.40 -27.80 0.69
C TYR A 125 3.23 -28.78 -0.48
N GLY A 126 3.57 -30.05 -0.28
CA GLY A 126 3.48 -31.10 -1.30
C GLY A 126 4.63 -31.11 -2.31
N ASN A 127 5.09 -29.94 -2.77
CA ASN A 127 6.17 -29.81 -3.76
C ASN A 127 6.98 -28.51 -3.60
N ALA A 128 8.12 -28.42 -4.29
CA ALA A 128 9.05 -27.29 -4.24
C ALA A 128 8.44 -25.98 -4.78
N GLU A 129 7.62 -26.04 -5.83
CA GLU A 129 6.97 -24.85 -6.41
C GLU A 129 6.00 -24.17 -5.44
N SER A 130 5.15 -24.96 -4.79
CA SER A 130 4.25 -24.48 -3.75
C SER A 130 5.01 -23.87 -2.58
N TRP A 131 6.08 -24.53 -2.13
CA TRP A 131 6.94 -24.01 -1.06
C TRP A 131 7.60 -22.69 -1.48
N ALA A 132 8.20 -22.63 -2.67
CA ALA A 132 8.90 -21.44 -3.18
C ALA A 132 7.99 -20.21 -3.25
N LYS A 133 6.75 -20.39 -3.72
CA LYS A 133 5.74 -19.31 -3.73
C LYS A 133 5.46 -18.76 -2.32
N HIS A 134 5.32 -19.64 -1.33
CA HIS A 134 5.06 -19.23 0.05
C HIS A 134 6.30 -18.60 0.70
N THR A 135 7.47 -19.18 0.49
CA THR A 135 8.74 -18.72 1.06
C THR A 135 9.15 -17.37 0.52
N VAL A 136 9.07 -17.13 -0.80
CA VAL A 136 9.42 -15.82 -1.39
C VAL A 136 8.47 -14.73 -0.90
N LYS A 137 7.17 -15.03 -0.80
CA LYS A 137 6.21 -14.11 -0.18
C LYS A 137 6.62 -13.80 1.26
N ARG A 138 6.93 -14.82 2.06
CA ARG A 138 7.34 -14.68 3.47
C ARG A 138 8.60 -13.82 3.61
N LEU A 139 9.62 -14.04 2.78
CA LEU A 139 10.86 -13.25 2.81
C LEU A 139 10.61 -11.77 2.49
N ARG A 140 9.78 -11.48 1.50
CA ARG A 140 9.35 -10.10 1.18
C ARG A 140 8.56 -9.47 2.33
N ASP A 141 7.69 -10.24 2.98
CA ASP A 141 6.94 -9.78 4.16
C ASP A 141 7.90 -9.46 5.33
N TYR A 142 9.06 -10.12 5.41
CA TYR A 142 10.13 -9.83 6.38
C TYR A 142 11.11 -8.72 5.93
N GLY A 143 10.81 -8.03 4.83
CA GLY A 143 11.61 -6.93 4.30
C GLY A 143 12.92 -7.37 3.62
N PHE A 144 13.12 -8.67 3.37
CA PHE A 144 14.22 -9.13 2.50
C PHE A 144 13.83 -8.90 1.03
N ASN A 145 14.82 -8.59 0.21
CA ASN A 145 14.66 -8.32 -1.23
C ASN A 145 15.61 -9.15 -2.11
N THR A 146 16.49 -9.97 -1.53
CA THR A 146 17.42 -10.83 -2.30
C THR A 146 17.38 -12.29 -1.85
N ILE A 147 17.39 -13.22 -2.80
CA ILE A 147 17.67 -14.64 -2.56
C ILE A 147 19.19 -14.88 -2.61
N GLY A 148 19.75 -15.37 -1.51
CA GLY A 148 21.19 -15.57 -1.33
C GLY A 148 21.72 -16.87 -1.94
N ALA A 149 23.00 -17.13 -1.71
CA ALA A 149 23.71 -18.30 -2.24
C ALA A 149 23.09 -19.63 -1.78
N TRP A 150 23.32 -20.71 -2.55
CA TRP A 150 22.82 -22.07 -2.31
C TRP A 150 21.29 -22.22 -2.21
N SER A 151 20.55 -21.31 -2.83
CA SER A 151 19.09 -21.37 -2.87
C SER A 151 18.58 -22.25 -4.03
N SER A 152 17.38 -22.81 -3.85
CA SER A 152 16.67 -23.61 -4.86
C SER A 152 16.34 -22.80 -6.11
N GLU A 153 16.43 -23.38 -7.31
CA GLU A 153 16.09 -22.64 -8.55
C GLU A 153 14.62 -22.22 -8.60
N GLU A 154 13.73 -22.97 -7.93
CA GLU A 154 12.29 -22.69 -7.87
C GLU A 154 11.97 -21.31 -7.26
N VAL A 155 12.85 -20.75 -6.41
CA VAL A 155 12.65 -19.40 -5.84
C VAL A 155 13.09 -18.28 -6.77
N PHE A 156 13.98 -18.54 -7.75
CA PHE A 156 14.45 -17.52 -8.69
C PHE A 156 13.33 -17.06 -9.64
N ALA A 157 12.45 -17.99 -10.04
CA ALA A 157 11.33 -17.70 -10.93
C ALA A 157 10.16 -16.96 -10.24
N LYS A 158 10.33 -16.44 -9.02
CA LYS A 158 9.26 -15.79 -8.22
C LYS A 158 9.39 -14.26 -8.15
N GLY A 159 10.18 -13.66 -9.04
CA GLY A 159 10.27 -12.20 -9.20
C GLY A 159 11.03 -11.50 -8.08
N MET A 160 11.92 -12.19 -7.36
CA MET A 160 12.77 -11.60 -6.34
C MET A 160 14.23 -11.67 -6.83
N PRO A 161 15.01 -10.58 -6.76
CA PRO A 161 16.40 -10.64 -7.16
C PRO A 161 17.18 -11.74 -6.44
N TYR A 162 18.15 -12.33 -7.12
CA TYR A 162 18.85 -13.48 -6.58
C TYR A 162 20.34 -13.48 -6.94
N THR A 163 21.12 -14.21 -6.14
CA THR A 163 22.54 -14.45 -6.37
C THR A 163 22.79 -15.92 -6.62
N VAL A 164 23.81 -16.23 -7.43
CA VAL A 164 24.20 -17.61 -7.74
C VAL A 164 25.65 -17.81 -7.33
N ILE A 165 25.93 -18.91 -6.62
CA ILE A 165 27.29 -19.34 -6.36
C ILE A 165 27.69 -20.42 -7.37
N LEU A 166 28.89 -20.28 -7.95
CA LEU A 166 29.35 -21.10 -9.06
C LEU A 166 30.24 -22.27 -8.63
N ASP A 167 30.93 -22.14 -7.49
CA ASP A 167 31.84 -23.15 -6.96
C ASP A 167 32.91 -23.60 -7.99
N ILE A 168 33.53 -22.64 -8.68
CA ILE A 168 34.47 -22.88 -9.78
C ILE A 168 35.73 -23.61 -9.30
N ALA A 169 36.45 -23.02 -8.35
CA ALA A 169 37.65 -23.65 -7.80
C ALA A 169 37.32 -24.91 -7.02
N SER A 170 36.15 -24.96 -6.38
CA SER A 170 35.64 -26.16 -5.71
C SER A 170 35.44 -27.33 -6.69
N THR A 171 34.82 -27.06 -7.85
CA THR A 171 34.67 -28.05 -8.94
C THR A 171 36.01 -28.54 -9.47
N ALA A 172 37.05 -27.70 -9.42
CA ALA A 172 38.42 -28.03 -9.79
C ALA A 172 39.25 -28.68 -8.67
N GLY A 173 38.65 -28.98 -7.50
CA GLY A 173 39.27 -29.71 -6.40
C GLY A 173 39.81 -28.85 -5.25
N SER A 174 39.46 -27.57 -5.17
CA SER A 174 39.66 -26.81 -3.92
C SER A 174 38.57 -27.16 -2.92
N GLU A 175 38.84 -27.07 -1.62
CA GLU A 175 37.81 -27.36 -0.61
C GLU A 175 37.91 -26.39 0.56
N TRP A 176 36.80 -25.75 0.90
CA TRP A 176 36.75 -24.76 1.97
C TRP A 176 37.04 -25.38 3.35
N LEU A 177 36.60 -26.61 3.63
CA LEU A 177 36.75 -27.20 4.96
C LEU A 177 38.19 -27.69 5.24
N SER A 178 38.80 -28.44 4.32
CA SER A 178 40.21 -28.86 4.47
C SER A 178 41.23 -27.78 4.13
N GLY A 179 40.84 -26.75 3.39
CA GLY A 179 41.74 -25.72 2.87
C GLY A 179 42.64 -26.21 1.73
N GLU A 180 42.29 -27.33 1.09
CA GLU A 180 42.91 -27.78 -0.15
C GLU A 180 42.68 -26.76 -1.27
N VAL A 181 43.73 -26.51 -2.06
CA VAL A 181 43.74 -25.50 -3.13
C VAL A 181 44.24 -26.15 -4.41
N THR A 182 43.44 -26.07 -5.47
CA THR A 182 43.81 -26.56 -6.80
C THR A 182 44.87 -25.65 -7.44
N ASP A 183 45.58 -26.18 -8.44
CA ASP A 183 46.53 -25.37 -9.23
C ASP A 183 45.75 -24.48 -10.22
N TYR A 184 45.65 -23.19 -9.92
CA TYR A 184 44.94 -22.19 -10.75
C TYR A 184 45.63 -21.90 -12.10
N PHE A 185 46.83 -22.41 -12.33
CA PHE A 185 47.51 -22.34 -13.62
C PHE A 185 47.27 -23.59 -14.46
N SER A 186 46.68 -24.64 -13.89
CA SER A 186 46.35 -25.87 -14.62
C SER A 186 45.23 -25.65 -15.64
N SER A 187 45.30 -26.40 -16.75
CA SER A 187 44.18 -26.45 -17.71
C SER A 187 42.92 -27.05 -17.10
N THR A 188 43.05 -27.88 -16.06
CA THR A 188 41.89 -28.45 -15.34
C THR A 188 41.05 -27.35 -14.67
N PHE A 189 41.69 -26.33 -14.08
CA PHE A 189 40.97 -25.19 -13.51
C PHE A 189 40.30 -24.33 -14.59
N GLU A 190 40.99 -24.05 -15.70
CA GLU A 190 40.40 -23.32 -16.84
C GLU A 190 39.19 -24.07 -17.43
N GLU A 191 39.32 -25.38 -17.64
CA GLU A 191 38.23 -26.22 -18.13
C GLU A 191 37.05 -26.29 -17.15
N ALA A 192 37.32 -26.33 -15.84
CA ALA A 192 36.28 -26.30 -14.82
C ALA A 192 35.54 -24.96 -14.83
N ALA A 193 36.27 -23.84 -14.88
CA ALA A 193 35.69 -22.50 -14.97
C ALA A 193 34.82 -22.35 -16.21
N GLU A 194 35.30 -22.80 -17.37
CA GLU A 194 34.54 -22.74 -18.62
C GLU A 194 33.28 -23.61 -18.57
N LYS A 195 33.38 -24.86 -18.10
CA LYS A 195 32.22 -25.78 -17.99
C LYS A 195 31.18 -25.28 -16.99
N VAL A 196 31.62 -24.73 -15.86
CA VAL A 196 30.71 -24.18 -14.83
C VAL A 196 30.01 -22.93 -15.37
N ALA A 197 30.76 -22.00 -15.97
CA ALA A 197 30.18 -20.78 -16.54
C ALA A 197 29.24 -21.07 -17.71
N GLU A 198 29.57 -22.02 -18.58
CA GLU A 198 28.66 -22.48 -19.65
C GLU A 198 27.36 -23.04 -19.06
N ARG A 199 27.47 -23.89 -18.03
CA ARG A 199 26.31 -24.55 -17.41
C ARG A 199 25.43 -23.58 -16.62
N MET A 200 26.03 -22.64 -15.89
CA MET A 200 25.32 -21.86 -14.87
C MET A 200 25.09 -20.40 -15.28
N CYS A 201 26.00 -19.80 -16.05
CA CYS A 201 25.88 -18.41 -16.50
C CYS A 201 25.12 -18.30 -17.82
N ALA A 202 25.43 -19.13 -18.82
CA ALA A 202 24.82 -19.03 -20.16
C ALA A 202 23.27 -19.06 -20.15
N PRO A 203 22.60 -19.88 -19.30
CA PRO A 203 21.12 -19.89 -19.24
C PRO A 203 20.50 -18.64 -18.61
N ARG A 204 21.29 -17.80 -17.92
CA ARG A 204 20.82 -16.68 -17.09
C ARG A 204 21.27 -15.30 -17.58
N LYS A 205 22.08 -15.24 -18.63
CA LYS A 205 22.70 -14.00 -19.14
C LYS A 205 21.75 -12.84 -19.46
N ASP A 206 20.47 -13.15 -19.68
CA ASP A 206 19.43 -12.17 -20.04
C ASP A 206 18.38 -12.01 -18.92
N ASP A 207 18.57 -12.61 -17.75
CA ASP A 207 17.62 -12.55 -16.63
C ASP A 207 17.82 -11.27 -15.79
N PRO A 208 16.91 -10.29 -15.85
CA PRO A 208 17.08 -9.01 -15.15
C PRO A 208 17.02 -9.13 -13.61
N TYR A 209 16.55 -10.26 -13.05
CA TYR A 209 16.50 -10.47 -11.60
C TYR A 209 17.80 -11.05 -11.04
N LEU A 210 18.72 -11.51 -11.88
CA LEU A 210 20.01 -11.97 -11.40
C LEU A 210 20.85 -10.76 -10.96
N LEU A 211 21.15 -10.68 -9.66
CA LEU A 211 22.02 -9.65 -9.11
C LEU A 211 23.48 -9.89 -9.53
N GLY A 212 23.94 -11.14 -9.47
CA GLY A 212 25.29 -11.51 -9.86
C GLY A 212 25.76 -12.86 -9.35
N TYR A 213 27.02 -13.17 -9.63
CA TYR A 213 27.68 -14.45 -9.33
C TYR A 213 28.72 -14.33 -8.23
N PHE A 214 28.65 -15.23 -7.25
CA PHE A 214 29.80 -15.59 -6.41
C PHE A 214 30.61 -16.68 -7.12
N THR A 215 31.91 -16.48 -7.21
CA THR A 215 32.83 -17.41 -7.88
C THR A 215 33.03 -18.70 -7.07
N ASP A 216 33.27 -18.55 -5.77
CA ASP A 216 33.48 -19.63 -4.79
C ASP A 216 33.11 -19.12 -3.38
N ASN A 217 33.28 -19.99 -2.37
CA ASN A 217 33.09 -19.68 -0.96
C ASN A 217 34.33 -19.99 -0.11
N GLU A 218 34.75 -19.04 0.72
CA GLU A 218 35.69 -19.25 1.83
C GLU A 218 37.02 -19.96 1.47
N LEU A 219 37.54 -19.77 0.27
CA LEU A 219 38.82 -20.34 -0.14
C LEU A 219 39.97 -19.92 0.81
N ARG A 220 40.99 -20.77 0.96
CA ARG A 220 42.17 -20.46 1.78
C ARG A 220 43.13 -19.55 1.01
N TRP A 221 43.26 -18.30 1.46
CA TRP A 221 44.16 -17.30 0.87
C TRP A 221 45.44 -17.05 1.68
N CYS A 222 45.43 -17.38 2.97
CA CYS A 222 46.56 -17.22 3.87
C CYS A 222 46.61 -18.37 4.88
N PRO A 223 47.69 -18.48 5.68
CA PRO A 223 47.70 -19.39 6.82
C PRO A 223 46.49 -19.15 7.74
N ASP A 224 45.81 -20.23 8.11
CA ASP A 224 44.67 -20.22 9.02
C ASP A 224 44.53 -21.57 9.75
N TRP A 225 43.38 -21.83 10.35
CA TRP A 225 43.11 -23.05 11.11
C TRP A 225 43.16 -24.34 10.28
N ARG A 226 43.06 -24.25 8.94
CA ARG A 226 43.10 -25.38 8.00
C ARG A 226 44.53 -25.77 7.65
N SER A 227 45.41 -24.78 7.49
CA SER A 227 46.83 -24.99 7.19
C SER A 227 47.68 -23.81 7.64
N PRO A 228 48.84 -24.05 8.29
CA PRO A 228 49.77 -22.99 8.65
C PRO A 228 50.63 -22.51 7.46
N ASN A 229 50.49 -23.12 6.28
CA ASN A 229 51.30 -22.82 5.10
C ASN A 229 50.70 -21.66 4.30
N HIS A 230 51.56 -20.87 3.64
CA HIS A 230 51.11 -19.94 2.59
C HIS A 230 50.88 -20.71 1.29
N LEU A 231 50.08 -20.14 0.38
CA LEU A 231 49.89 -20.73 -0.96
C LEU A 231 51.22 -20.89 -1.71
N PHE A 232 52.18 -20.00 -1.50
CA PHE A 232 53.54 -20.17 -1.99
C PHE A 232 54.15 -21.54 -1.63
N ASP A 233 54.01 -21.95 -0.37
CA ASP A 233 54.60 -23.21 0.10
C ASP A 233 53.86 -24.43 -0.48
N ASP A 234 52.56 -24.29 -0.77
CA ASP A 234 51.76 -25.34 -1.41
C ASP A 234 52.08 -25.49 -2.90
N TYR A 235 52.26 -24.37 -3.61
CA TYR A 235 52.68 -24.36 -5.02
C TYR A 235 54.12 -24.86 -5.20
N LEU A 236 55.01 -24.60 -4.24
CA LEU A 236 56.35 -25.16 -4.21
C LEU A 236 56.33 -26.69 -4.10
N ARG A 237 55.34 -27.28 -3.40
CA ARG A 237 55.21 -28.74 -3.23
C ARG A 237 54.64 -29.47 -4.43
N LEU A 238 54.10 -28.76 -5.42
CA LEU A 238 53.54 -29.37 -6.62
C LEU A 238 54.63 -30.18 -7.38
N GLY A 239 54.19 -31.11 -8.23
CA GLY A 239 55.11 -31.87 -9.07
C GLY A 239 55.89 -30.96 -10.03
N GLN A 240 57.07 -31.41 -10.47
CA GLN A 240 57.95 -30.65 -11.38
C GLN A 240 57.24 -30.16 -12.66
N ALA A 241 56.29 -30.94 -13.17
CA ALA A 241 55.54 -30.61 -14.38
C ALA A 241 54.29 -29.74 -14.14
N ALA A 242 53.99 -29.36 -12.89
CA ALA A 242 52.80 -28.58 -12.57
C ALA A 242 52.94 -27.13 -13.07
N PRO A 243 51.97 -26.61 -13.83
CA PRO A 243 51.98 -25.23 -14.33
C PRO A 243 52.12 -24.19 -13.22
N GLY A 244 51.49 -24.39 -12.07
CA GLY A 244 51.59 -23.47 -10.93
C GLY A 244 53.00 -23.39 -10.35
N LYS A 245 53.73 -24.51 -10.33
CA LYS A 245 55.13 -24.51 -9.87
C LYS A 245 56.04 -23.78 -10.86
N ARG A 246 55.77 -23.95 -12.16
CA ARG A 246 56.46 -23.18 -13.22
C ARG A 246 56.22 -21.68 -13.04
N ALA A 247 54.97 -21.27 -12.82
CA ALA A 247 54.62 -19.87 -12.58
C ALA A 247 55.30 -19.30 -11.32
N LEU A 248 55.46 -20.11 -10.27
CA LEU A 248 56.23 -19.73 -9.07
C LEU A 248 57.69 -19.45 -9.43
N VAL A 249 58.33 -20.33 -10.19
CA VAL A 249 59.73 -20.14 -10.61
C VAL A 249 59.87 -18.91 -11.51
N GLU A 250 58.97 -18.69 -12.47
CA GLU A 250 58.96 -17.50 -13.34
C GLU A 250 58.78 -16.19 -12.54
N PHE A 251 57.95 -16.21 -11.50
CA PHE A 251 57.80 -15.08 -10.58
C PHE A 251 59.13 -14.76 -9.87
N LEU A 252 59.85 -15.78 -9.39
CA LEU A 252 61.14 -15.60 -8.72
C LEU A 252 62.22 -15.11 -9.70
N GLU A 253 62.24 -15.64 -10.92
CA GLU A 253 63.13 -15.18 -12.00
C GLU A 253 62.90 -13.71 -12.35
N GLY A 254 61.64 -13.28 -12.40
CA GLY A 254 61.29 -11.88 -12.64
C GLY A 254 61.60 -10.95 -11.47
N LYS A 255 61.59 -11.47 -10.24
CA LYS A 255 61.84 -10.69 -9.01
C LYS A 255 63.32 -10.47 -8.73
N TYR A 256 64.16 -11.47 -8.98
CA TYR A 256 65.57 -11.47 -8.61
C TYR A 256 66.49 -11.21 -9.81
N ALA A 257 67.59 -10.48 -9.61
CA ALA A 257 68.55 -10.22 -10.70
C ALA A 257 69.30 -11.49 -11.15
N GLY A 258 69.30 -12.55 -10.33
CA GLY A 258 69.84 -13.88 -10.65
C GLY A 258 69.80 -14.84 -9.46
N ILE A 259 70.07 -16.13 -9.70
CA ILE A 259 69.96 -17.20 -8.68
C ILE A 259 70.85 -16.97 -7.44
N GLY A 260 71.99 -16.28 -7.62
CA GLY A 260 72.87 -15.91 -6.51
C GLY A 260 72.23 -14.95 -5.51
N GLU A 261 71.41 -14.01 -5.97
CA GLU A 261 70.68 -13.08 -5.10
C GLU A 261 69.58 -13.79 -4.32
N LEU A 262 68.82 -14.67 -5.00
CA LEU A 262 67.82 -15.52 -4.36
C LEU A 262 68.47 -16.39 -3.28
N ASN A 263 69.56 -17.10 -3.62
CA ASN A 263 70.28 -17.94 -2.67
C ASN A 263 70.78 -17.17 -1.44
N ALA A 264 71.26 -15.93 -1.64
CA ALA A 264 71.69 -15.07 -0.55
C ALA A 264 70.53 -14.67 0.37
N GLN A 265 69.34 -14.38 -0.17
CA GLN A 265 68.17 -14.03 0.62
C GLN A 265 67.52 -15.24 1.31
N TRP A 266 67.41 -16.36 0.61
CA TRP A 266 66.75 -17.56 1.13
C TRP A 266 67.65 -18.39 2.05
N GLY A 267 68.97 -18.26 1.94
CA GLY A 267 69.93 -19.15 2.59
C GLY A 267 70.01 -20.53 1.95
N THR A 268 69.78 -20.60 0.63
CA THR A 268 69.84 -21.81 -0.22
C THR A 268 71.11 -21.82 -1.08
N ALA A 269 71.28 -22.84 -1.92
CA ALA A 269 72.45 -23.00 -2.78
C ALA A 269 72.08 -23.65 -4.14
N PHE A 270 70.99 -23.18 -4.76
CA PHE A 270 70.55 -23.65 -6.07
C PHE A 270 71.52 -23.23 -7.18
N GLU A 271 71.78 -24.11 -8.15
CA GLU A 271 72.63 -23.88 -9.32
C GLU A 271 71.91 -23.04 -10.39
N SER A 272 70.58 -23.14 -10.50
CA SER A 272 69.73 -22.29 -11.34
C SER A 272 68.31 -22.18 -10.78
N PHE A 273 67.47 -21.32 -11.36
CA PHE A 273 66.06 -21.23 -10.98
C PHE A 273 65.29 -22.51 -11.35
N GLU A 274 65.67 -23.20 -12.42
CA GLU A 274 65.07 -24.47 -12.83
C GLU A 274 65.22 -25.57 -11.77
N GLU A 275 66.29 -25.57 -10.98
CA GLU A 275 66.46 -26.54 -9.89
C GLU A 275 65.31 -26.48 -8.87
N ILE A 276 64.68 -25.31 -8.71
CA ILE A 276 63.53 -25.11 -7.80
C ILE A 276 62.33 -25.97 -8.22
N LEU A 277 62.19 -26.34 -9.50
CA LEU A 277 61.11 -27.21 -9.98
C LEU A 277 61.18 -28.61 -9.36
N ASP A 278 62.37 -29.08 -8.99
CA ASP A 278 62.59 -30.38 -8.36
C ASP A 278 62.45 -30.33 -6.84
N VAL A 279 62.28 -29.13 -6.27
CA VAL A 279 62.15 -28.92 -4.83
C VAL A 279 60.70 -29.09 -4.41
N ASN A 280 60.39 -30.18 -3.69
CA ASN A 280 59.08 -30.32 -3.03
C ASN A 280 59.13 -29.84 -1.57
N GLN A 281 60.32 -29.70 -1.00
CA GLN A 281 60.54 -29.13 0.33
C GLN A 281 61.97 -28.60 0.41
N LEU A 282 62.14 -27.39 0.97
CA LEU A 282 63.47 -26.82 1.19
C LEU A 282 64.24 -27.62 2.24
N GLN A 283 65.45 -28.07 1.89
CA GLN A 283 66.35 -28.79 2.79
C GLN A 283 67.12 -27.83 3.73
N ARG A 284 67.28 -26.56 3.33
CA ARG A 284 67.93 -25.49 4.08
C ARG A 284 67.36 -24.15 3.63
N GLY A 285 67.32 -23.17 4.53
CA GLY A 285 66.84 -21.83 4.22
C GLY A 285 65.32 -21.71 4.29
N LYS A 286 64.79 -20.50 4.03
CA LYS A 286 63.35 -20.24 3.90
C LYS A 286 63.08 -19.04 3.00
N PRO A 287 61.97 -19.02 2.24
CA PRO A 287 61.57 -17.83 1.49
C PRO A 287 61.20 -16.69 2.46
N PRO A 288 61.53 -15.43 2.14
CA PRO A 288 61.05 -14.28 2.89
C PRO A 288 59.55 -14.06 2.66
N ASP A 289 58.87 -13.41 3.60
CA ASP A 289 57.43 -13.16 3.50
C ASP A 289 57.07 -12.32 2.26
N SER A 290 57.98 -11.46 1.80
CA SER A 290 57.79 -10.68 0.57
C SER A 290 57.68 -11.54 -0.71
N ASP A 291 58.27 -12.73 -0.73
CA ASP A 291 58.13 -13.66 -1.86
C ASP A 291 56.82 -14.41 -1.76
N ARG A 292 56.46 -14.84 -0.55
CA ARG A 292 55.20 -15.54 -0.29
C ARG A 292 53.99 -14.67 -0.61
N LEU A 293 54.00 -13.44 -0.13
CA LEU A 293 52.93 -12.46 -0.38
C LEU A 293 52.95 -11.99 -1.85
N GLY A 294 54.13 -11.71 -2.42
CA GLY A 294 54.22 -11.33 -3.82
C GLY A 294 53.66 -12.40 -4.77
N PHE A 295 53.94 -13.68 -4.50
CA PHE A 295 53.36 -14.77 -5.29
C PHE A 295 51.87 -14.98 -5.01
N LEU A 296 51.39 -14.71 -3.79
CA LEU A 296 49.94 -14.72 -3.49
C LEU A 296 49.19 -13.74 -4.40
N GLU A 297 49.73 -12.56 -4.69
CA GLU A 297 49.12 -11.61 -5.65
C GLU A 297 49.03 -12.22 -7.05
N VAL A 298 50.09 -12.90 -7.51
CA VAL A 298 50.13 -13.58 -8.83
C VAL A 298 49.09 -14.69 -8.91
N VAL A 299 49.00 -15.52 -7.87
CA VAL A 299 48.02 -16.62 -7.77
C VAL A 299 46.60 -16.08 -7.73
N ALA A 300 46.32 -15.08 -6.89
CA ALA A 300 45.01 -14.45 -6.79
C ALA A 300 44.58 -13.81 -8.11
N ARG A 301 45.48 -13.07 -8.75
CA ARG A 301 45.20 -12.46 -10.06
C ARG A 301 44.88 -13.51 -11.13
N ARG A 302 45.59 -14.65 -11.12
CA ARG A 302 45.31 -15.76 -12.02
C ARG A 302 43.93 -16.35 -11.76
N TYR A 303 43.59 -16.64 -10.50
CA TYR A 303 42.27 -17.15 -10.10
C TYR A 303 41.15 -16.23 -10.60
N PHE A 304 41.20 -14.95 -10.20
CA PHE A 304 40.14 -13.99 -10.54
C PHE A 304 40.02 -13.77 -12.03
N LYS A 305 41.14 -13.72 -12.76
CA LYS A 305 41.13 -13.59 -14.22
C LYS A 305 40.44 -14.78 -14.91
N VAL A 306 40.77 -16.01 -14.52
CA VAL A 306 40.17 -17.21 -15.14
C VAL A 306 38.67 -17.26 -14.87
N CYS A 307 38.25 -17.02 -13.63
CA CYS A 307 36.82 -16.96 -13.28
C CYS A 307 36.11 -15.84 -14.05
N HIS A 308 36.66 -14.63 -14.06
CA HIS A 308 36.11 -13.49 -14.79
C HIS A 308 35.95 -13.76 -16.28
N ASP A 309 37.01 -14.23 -16.94
CA ASP A 309 37.01 -14.47 -18.38
C ASP A 309 36.00 -15.58 -18.75
N ALA A 310 35.89 -16.62 -17.93
CA ALA A 310 34.90 -17.67 -18.11
C ALA A 310 33.47 -17.14 -17.96
N ILE A 311 33.18 -16.36 -16.91
CA ILE A 311 31.86 -15.74 -16.71
C ILE A 311 31.54 -14.80 -17.87
N ARG A 312 32.41 -13.84 -18.18
CA ARG A 312 32.19 -12.85 -19.25
C ARG A 312 32.04 -13.45 -20.64
N LYS A 313 32.61 -14.64 -20.88
CA LYS A 313 32.40 -15.39 -22.12
C LYS A 313 30.95 -15.83 -22.32
N PHE A 314 30.25 -16.19 -21.24
CA PHE A 314 28.88 -16.71 -21.29
C PHE A 314 27.82 -15.70 -20.80
N ASP A 315 28.24 -14.70 -20.03
CA ASP A 315 27.39 -13.64 -19.47
C ASP A 315 28.16 -12.31 -19.38
N PRO A 316 27.95 -11.40 -20.35
CA PRO A 316 28.59 -10.09 -20.35
C PRO A 316 27.90 -9.06 -19.44
N ASN A 317 26.73 -9.36 -18.86
CA ASN A 317 25.84 -8.36 -18.27
C ASN A 317 25.91 -8.33 -16.73
N HIS A 318 25.94 -9.49 -16.07
CA HIS A 318 25.75 -9.57 -14.62
C HIS A 318 27.00 -9.30 -13.78
N LEU A 319 26.81 -8.92 -12.52
CA LEU A 319 27.90 -8.60 -11.60
C LEU A 319 28.70 -9.84 -11.19
N ILE A 320 30.01 -9.67 -11.00
CA ILE A 320 30.90 -10.62 -10.35
C ILE A 320 31.10 -10.15 -8.91
N LEU A 321 30.48 -10.85 -7.97
CA LEU A 321 30.34 -10.47 -6.56
C LEU A 321 31.52 -10.93 -5.69
N GLY A 322 32.60 -11.44 -6.29
CA GLY A 322 33.78 -11.93 -5.59
C GLY A 322 33.69 -13.41 -5.19
N CYS A 323 34.47 -13.79 -4.17
CA CYS A 323 34.66 -15.19 -3.74
C CYS A 323 34.36 -15.43 -2.24
N ARG A 324 33.59 -14.55 -1.61
CA ARG A 324 33.10 -14.67 -0.21
C ARG A 324 34.24 -15.03 0.74
N PHE A 325 35.17 -14.09 0.95
CA PHE A 325 36.32 -14.33 1.83
C PHE A 325 35.85 -14.71 3.24
N ALA A 326 36.44 -15.75 3.84
CA ALA A 326 36.03 -16.27 5.16
C ALA A 326 36.25 -15.27 6.31
N PHE A 327 37.21 -14.36 6.14
CA PHE A 327 37.58 -13.30 7.06
C PHE A 327 38.36 -12.24 6.28
N GLU A 328 38.95 -11.25 6.98
CA GLU A 328 39.70 -10.17 6.33
C GLU A 328 40.80 -10.72 5.39
N PRO A 329 40.72 -10.47 4.08
CA PRO A 329 41.68 -11.00 3.13
C PRO A 329 43.04 -10.27 3.21
N PRO A 330 44.14 -10.97 2.88
CA PRO A 330 45.43 -10.34 2.64
C PRO A 330 45.34 -9.27 1.55
N GLU A 331 46.17 -8.24 1.64
CA GLU A 331 46.19 -7.14 0.66
C GLU A 331 46.46 -7.64 -0.75
N GLU A 332 47.33 -8.65 -0.88
CA GLU A 332 47.75 -9.23 -2.15
C GLU A 332 46.62 -9.99 -2.84
N ALA A 333 45.74 -10.64 -2.07
CA ALA A 333 44.53 -11.26 -2.61
C ALA A 333 43.54 -10.19 -3.14
N LEU A 334 43.40 -9.06 -2.42
CA LEU A 334 42.59 -7.92 -2.86
C LEU A 334 43.17 -7.23 -4.12
N LYS A 335 44.49 -7.07 -4.20
CA LYS A 335 45.15 -6.57 -5.42
C LYS A 335 44.91 -7.49 -6.61
N GLY A 336 44.92 -8.80 -6.37
CA GLY A 336 44.62 -9.81 -7.39
C GLY A 336 43.20 -9.73 -7.97
N CYS A 337 42.21 -9.24 -7.20
CA CYS A 337 40.82 -9.14 -7.67
C CYS A 337 40.52 -7.89 -8.51
N LEU A 338 41.42 -6.89 -8.49
CA LEU A 338 41.19 -5.61 -9.18
C LEU A 338 41.04 -5.80 -10.69
N GLY A 339 39.93 -5.28 -11.24
CA GLY A 339 39.57 -5.39 -12.65
C GLY A 339 38.85 -6.69 -13.03
N PHE A 340 38.58 -7.58 -12.06
CA PHE A 340 37.93 -8.88 -12.29
C PHE A 340 36.68 -9.11 -11.44
N ALA A 341 36.43 -8.26 -10.43
CA ALA A 341 35.23 -8.28 -9.61
C ALA A 341 34.61 -6.88 -9.55
N ASP A 342 33.29 -6.83 -9.42
CA ASP A 342 32.51 -5.59 -9.30
C ASP A 342 32.25 -5.23 -7.82
N VAL A 343 32.16 -6.25 -6.96
CA VAL A 343 31.95 -6.12 -5.51
C VAL A 343 32.91 -7.08 -4.78
N VAL A 344 33.42 -6.65 -3.62
CA VAL A 344 34.18 -7.55 -2.73
C VAL A 344 33.25 -8.12 -1.65
N SER A 345 33.12 -9.44 -1.61
CA SER A 345 32.31 -10.16 -0.62
C SER A 345 33.14 -10.80 0.49
N ILE A 346 32.62 -10.74 1.72
CA ILE A 346 33.25 -11.31 2.92
C ILE A 346 32.18 -11.85 3.90
N ASN A 347 32.51 -12.93 4.58
CA ASN A 347 31.70 -13.55 5.62
C ASN A 347 32.19 -13.11 7.01
N ASN A 348 31.27 -12.99 7.97
CA ASN A 348 31.62 -12.70 9.36
C ASN A 348 30.55 -13.19 10.36
N TYR A 349 30.98 -14.07 11.25
CA TYR A 349 30.15 -14.60 12.35
C TYR A 349 30.57 -14.03 13.72
N GLY A 350 31.09 -12.80 13.75
CA GLY A 350 31.41 -12.09 14.98
C GLY A 350 30.17 -11.50 15.64
N GLU A 351 30.28 -11.11 16.92
CA GLU A 351 29.21 -10.37 17.62
C GLU A 351 28.97 -8.96 17.03
N GLU A 352 29.96 -8.43 16.31
CA GLU A 352 29.94 -7.09 15.71
C GLU A 352 30.40 -7.16 14.25
N PRO A 353 29.86 -6.31 13.36
CA PRO A 353 30.29 -6.26 11.97
C PRO A 353 31.76 -5.81 11.85
N PRO A 354 32.53 -6.36 10.90
CA PRO A 354 33.97 -6.10 10.78
C PRO A 354 34.24 -4.77 10.06
N ILE A 355 33.70 -3.66 10.59
CA ILE A 355 33.69 -2.34 9.94
C ILE A 355 35.08 -1.87 9.50
N GLU A 356 36.11 -2.09 10.33
CA GLU A 356 37.48 -1.68 9.98
C GLU A 356 38.04 -2.47 8.80
N ALA A 357 37.81 -3.79 8.76
CA ALA A 357 38.21 -4.62 7.63
C ALA A 357 37.46 -4.21 6.36
N LEU A 358 36.14 -3.98 6.45
CA LEU A 358 35.34 -3.50 5.32
C LEU A 358 35.84 -2.15 4.80
N ARG A 359 36.20 -1.22 5.70
CA ARG A 359 36.78 0.07 5.33
C ARG A 359 38.10 -0.09 4.62
N ARG A 360 38.98 -0.96 5.14
CA ARG A 360 40.29 -1.23 4.55
C ARG A 360 40.14 -1.86 3.16
N ILE A 361 39.25 -2.83 3.00
CA ILE A 361 38.92 -3.43 1.69
C ILE A 361 38.50 -2.33 0.71
N HIS A 362 37.49 -1.53 1.06
CA HIS A 362 37.00 -0.45 0.19
C HIS A 362 38.09 0.58 -0.14
N SER A 363 38.91 0.94 0.85
CA SER A 363 39.98 1.95 0.66
C SER A 363 41.10 1.45 -0.25
N LEU A 364 41.40 0.14 -0.22
CA LEU A 364 42.42 -0.47 -1.06
C LEU A 364 41.93 -0.73 -2.49
N THR A 365 40.68 -1.17 -2.64
CA THR A 365 40.16 -1.59 -3.95
C THR A 365 39.39 -0.51 -4.68
N GLY A 366 38.79 0.45 -3.96
CA GLY A 366 37.82 1.41 -4.48
C GLY A 366 36.44 0.81 -4.79
N LEU A 367 36.28 -0.51 -4.65
CA LEU A 367 35.04 -1.24 -4.96
C LEU A 367 34.09 -1.23 -3.76
N PRO A 368 32.76 -1.21 -3.97
CA PRO A 368 31.80 -1.46 -2.90
C PRO A 368 31.98 -2.86 -2.30
N VAL A 369 31.52 -3.03 -1.06
CA VAL A 369 31.67 -4.29 -0.30
C VAL A 369 30.32 -4.85 0.11
N MET A 370 30.27 -6.15 0.31
CA MET A 370 29.06 -6.87 0.72
C MET A 370 29.37 -7.89 1.78
N LEU A 371 28.56 -7.92 2.85
CA LEU A 371 28.66 -8.96 3.86
C LEU A 371 27.78 -10.14 3.49
N THR A 372 28.37 -11.29 3.20
CA THR A 372 27.65 -12.36 2.52
C THR A 372 27.17 -13.48 3.43
N GLU A 373 27.67 -13.54 4.66
CA GLU A 373 27.19 -14.43 5.73
C GLU A 373 27.39 -13.77 7.09
N PHE A 374 26.34 -13.76 7.89
CA PHE A 374 26.37 -13.54 9.34
C PHE A 374 25.15 -14.20 9.98
N SER A 375 25.28 -14.56 11.25
CA SER A 375 24.17 -15.13 12.01
C SER A 375 24.46 -15.16 13.51
N PHE A 376 23.40 -15.41 14.27
CA PHE A 376 23.45 -15.61 15.70
C PHE A 376 22.66 -16.86 16.05
N LYS A 377 23.12 -17.62 17.04
CA LYS A 377 22.44 -18.81 17.56
C LYS A 377 22.08 -18.60 19.04
N ALA A 378 20.92 -19.08 19.48
CA ALA A 378 20.45 -18.88 20.85
C ALA A 378 20.27 -20.22 21.59
N MET A 379 20.64 -20.24 22.88
CA MET A 379 20.61 -21.45 23.70
C MET A 379 19.20 -21.88 24.15
N ASP A 380 18.21 -20.99 24.08
CA ASP A 380 16.79 -21.28 24.36
C ASP A 380 16.03 -21.87 23.15
N SER A 381 16.70 -22.10 22.02
CA SER A 381 16.13 -22.71 20.82
C SER A 381 15.77 -24.20 20.97
N GLY A 382 16.39 -24.90 21.92
CA GLY A 382 16.30 -26.36 22.07
C GLY A 382 17.22 -27.15 21.14
N LEU A 383 17.98 -26.49 20.27
CA LEU A 383 19.03 -27.10 19.45
C LEU A 383 20.35 -27.23 20.24
N PRO A 384 21.23 -28.21 19.90
CA PRO A 384 22.46 -28.40 20.65
C PRO A 384 23.44 -27.23 20.53
N ASN A 385 23.51 -26.55 19.37
CA ASN A 385 24.41 -25.43 19.11
C ASN A 385 25.89 -25.75 19.43
N THR A 386 26.30 -27.02 19.28
CA THR A 386 27.62 -27.50 19.69
C THR A 386 28.69 -27.36 18.60
N LYS A 387 28.27 -27.21 17.35
CA LYS A 387 29.12 -26.97 16.17
C LYS A 387 28.50 -25.91 15.28
N GLY A 388 29.33 -25.16 14.56
CA GLY A 388 28.93 -23.99 13.76
C GLY A 388 29.63 -22.71 14.21
N ALA A 389 29.83 -21.78 13.27
CA ALA A 389 30.42 -20.47 13.50
C ALA A 389 29.64 -19.57 14.51
N GLY A 390 30.33 -18.59 15.09
CA GLY A 390 29.74 -17.66 16.06
C GLY A 390 29.51 -18.27 17.46
N THR A 391 29.47 -17.40 18.45
CA THR A 391 29.23 -17.79 19.87
C THR A 391 27.73 -17.83 20.14
N PRO A 392 27.19 -18.87 20.82
CA PRO A 392 25.79 -18.87 21.21
C PRO A 392 25.43 -17.76 22.20
N LEU A 393 24.31 -17.09 21.92
CA LEU A 393 23.64 -16.11 22.78
C LEU A 393 22.68 -16.81 23.75
N ALA A 394 22.25 -16.09 24.78
CA ALA A 394 21.39 -16.67 25.80
C ALA A 394 19.96 -16.92 25.30
N THR A 395 19.36 -15.97 24.57
CA THR A 395 17.94 -16.02 24.20
C THR A 395 17.64 -15.62 22.76
N GLN A 396 16.47 -16.03 22.25
CA GLN A 396 15.93 -15.56 20.96
C GLN A 396 15.75 -14.04 20.91
N LYS A 397 15.56 -13.38 22.06
CA LYS A 397 15.50 -11.92 22.15
C LYS A 397 16.88 -11.31 21.89
N ASP A 398 17.93 -11.83 22.52
CA ASP A 398 19.31 -11.38 22.27
C ASP A 398 19.71 -11.58 20.81
N ARG A 399 19.21 -12.66 20.18
CA ARG A 399 19.38 -12.96 18.75
C ARG A 399 18.78 -11.87 17.86
N ALA A 400 17.57 -11.42 18.18
CA ALA A 400 16.88 -10.34 17.46
C ALA A 400 17.56 -8.98 17.68
N GLU A 401 17.94 -8.65 18.91
CA GLU A 401 18.65 -7.41 19.25
C GLU A 401 20.04 -7.36 18.57
N SER A 402 20.72 -8.50 18.48
CA SER A 402 22.00 -8.62 17.79
C SER A 402 21.84 -8.43 16.28
N TYR A 403 20.79 -8.98 15.66
CA TYR A 403 20.46 -8.71 14.26
C TYR A 403 20.31 -7.22 13.99
N GLU A 404 19.47 -6.54 14.78
CA GLU A 404 19.21 -5.10 14.62
C GLU A 404 20.49 -4.28 14.73
N LYS A 405 21.25 -4.49 15.81
CA LYS A 405 22.48 -3.74 16.09
C LYS A 405 23.53 -3.98 15.00
N TYR A 406 23.69 -5.23 14.58
CA TYR A 406 24.68 -5.62 13.59
C TYR A 406 24.37 -5.02 12.22
N VAL A 407 23.13 -5.18 11.74
CA VAL A 407 22.70 -4.65 10.44
C VAL A 407 22.74 -3.12 10.43
N ARG A 408 22.21 -2.44 11.45
CA ARG A 408 22.22 -0.96 11.52
C ARG A 408 23.62 -0.39 11.42
N LYS A 409 24.58 -0.99 12.13
CA LYS A 409 25.99 -0.55 12.09
C LYS A 409 26.63 -0.84 10.74
N LEU A 410 26.28 -1.95 10.10
CA LEU A 410 26.79 -2.31 8.79
C LEU A 410 26.31 -1.33 7.71
N VAL A 411 25.00 -1.07 7.63
CA VAL A 411 24.42 -0.19 6.61
C VAL A 411 24.69 1.30 6.86
N SER A 412 25.16 1.68 8.06
CA SER A 412 25.64 3.04 8.31
C SER A 412 26.97 3.37 7.63
N GLU A 413 27.61 2.42 6.95
CA GLU A 413 28.81 2.65 6.15
C GLU A 413 28.44 2.86 4.67
N PRO A 414 28.85 3.97 4.03
CA PRO A 414 28.37 4.38 2.70
C PRO A 414 28.91 3.54 1.54
N TYR A 415 29.70 2.50 1.81
CA TYR A 415 30.30 1.61 0.81
C TYR A 415 29.81 0.17 0.92
N VAL A 416 28.89 -0.13 1.85
CA VAL A 416 28.29 -1.45 2.04
C VAL A 416 27.00 -1.55 1.23
N VAL A 417 27.01 -2.34 0.15
CA VAL A 417 25.87 -2.47 -0.79
C VAL A 417 24.91 -3.62 -0.46
N GLY A 418 25.19 -4.42 0.56
CA GLY A 418 24.28 -5.48 0.99
C GLY A 418 24.78 -6.35 2.13
N TYR A 419 23.85 -7.12 2.68
CA TYR A 419 24.07 -8.10 3.73
C TYR A 419 23.17 -9.33 3.57
N HIS A 420 23.74 -10.52 3.70
CA HIS A 420 23.01 -11.78 3.59
C HIS A 420 23.09 -12.59 4.90
N TRP A 421 21.92 -12.95 5.43
CA TRP A 421 21.77 -13.79 6.61
C TRP A 421 22.06 -15.26 6.27
N PHE A 422 22.84 -15.95 7.10
CA PHE A 422 23.05 -17.40 7.01
C PHE A 422 22.34 -18.08 8.19
N GLU A 423 21.16 -18.68 8.04
CA GLU A 423 20.51 -19.09 6.81
C GLU A 423 18.99 -19.19 6.98
N TYR A 424 18.27 -19.70 5.96
CA TYR A 424 16.81 -19.72 5.97
C TYR A 424 16.21 -20.63 7.06
N ALA A 425 16.63 -21.90 7.14
CA ALA A 425 16.10 -22.88 8.08
C ALA A 425 17.15 -23.31 9.11
N ASP A 426 16.72 -23.71 10.30
CA ASP A 426 17.63 -24.27 11.30
C ASP A 426 18.28 -25.58 10.80
N GLU A 427 19.53 -25.79 11.21
CA GLU A 427 20.25 -27.02 10.92
C GLU A 427 19.71 -28.21 11.74
N PRO A 428 19.86 -29.46 11.24
CA PRO A 428 19.50 -30.68 11.97
C PRO A 428 20.18 -30.77 13.34
N ALA A 429 19.42 -31.12 14.38
CA ALA A 429 19.99 -31.34 15.72
C ALA A 429 21.06 -32.45 15.72
N GLU A 430 20.92 -33.43 14.83
CA GLU A 430 21.86 -34.53 14.63
C GLU A 430 23.13 -34.16 13.87
N GLY A 431 23.20 -32.95 13.29
CA GLY A 431 24.33 -32.47 12.50
C GLY A 431 24.14 -32.62 10.99
N ARG A 432 24.53 -31.59 10.22
CA ARG A 432 24.70 -31.68 8.75
C ARG A 432 26.00 -32.41 8.37
N PHE A 433 26.42 -32.37 7.10
CA PHE A 433 27.53 -33.18 6.57
C PHE A 433 28.88 -33.02 7.30
N ASP A 434 29.14 -31.87 7.92
CA ASP A 434 30.34 -31.55 8.75
C ASP A 434 30.05 -31.62 10.28
N GLY A 435 28.79 -31.88 10.63
CA GLY A 435 28.26 -32.00 11.97
C GLY A 435 27.74 -30.70 12.59
N GLU A 436 27.63 -29.60 11.85
CA GLU A 436 26.99 -28.38 12.36
C GLU A 436 25.49 -28.61 12.67
N ASN A 437 25.04 -28.05 13.80
CA ASN A 437 23.73 -28.30 14.41
C ASN A 437 23.17 -27.03 15.12
N SER A 438 23.28 -25.91 14.43
CA SER A 438 23.06 -24.57 14.95
C SER A 438 21.67 -23.98 14.64
N ASN A 439 21.23 -23.13 15.55
CA ASN A 439 20.03 -22.31 15.44
C ASN A 439 20.26 -21.07 14.57
N TYR A 440 20.48 -21.27 13.28
CA TYR A 440 20.68 -20.18 12.30
C TYR A 440 19.42 -19.76 11.56
N GLY A 441 18.37 -20.59 11.56
CA GLY A 441 17.20 -20.38 10.71
C GLY A 441 16.40 -19.14 11.08
N LEU A 442 15.84 -18.48 10.06
CA LEU A 442 14.65 -17.64 10.25
C LEU A 442 13.43 -18.49 10.61
N VAL A 443 13.44 -19.76 10.19
CA VAL A 443 12.45 -20.78 10.52
C VAL A 443 13.09 -22.00 11.18
N LYS A 444 12.29 -22.72 11.97
CA LYS A 444 12.65 -24.02 12.52
C LYS A 444 12.65 -25.11 11.43
N ILE A 445 13.15 -26.31 11.76
CA ILE A 445 13.00 -27.52 10.93
C ILE A 445 11.53 -27.81 10.56
N SER A 446 10.57 -27.40 11.40
CA SER A 446 9.13 -27.54 11.14
C SER A 446 8.54 -26.47 10.20
N ASP A 447 9.37 -25.57 9.67
CA ASP A 447 8.98 -24.37 8.90
C ASP A 447 8.19 -23.31 9.69
N GLU A 448 8.13 -23.44 11.02
CA GLU A 448 7.60 -22.40 11.88
C GLU A 448 8.60 -21.24 12.02
N PRO A 449 8.18 -19.98 11.89
CA PRO A 449 9.08 -18.84 12.03
C PRO A 449 9.55 -18.66 13.48
N TRP A 450 10.77 -18.19 13.65
CA TRP A 450 11.25 -17.65 14.93
C TRP A 450 10.69 -16.24 15.12
N THR A 451 9.43 -16.13 15.57
CA THR A 451 8.66 -14.87 15.61
C THR A 451 9.44 -13.68 16.17
N VAL A 452 10.13 -13.84 17.30
CA VAL A 452 10.93 -12.77 17.91
C VAL A 452 12.04 -12.26 16.97
N LEU A 453 12.77 -13.17 16.32
CA LEU A 453 13.81 -12.83 15.37
C LEU A 453 13.22 -12.18 14.12
N VAL A 454 12.22 -12.80 13.51
CA VAL A 454 11.67 -12.29 12.25
C VAL A 454 10.98 -10.94 12.46
N THR A 455 10.34 -10.68 13.60
CA THR A 455 9.79 -9.35 13.94
C THR A 455 10.91 -8.30 14.04
N GLY A 456 12.00 -8.60 14.75
CA GLY A 456 13.15 -7.69 14.85
C GLY A 456 13.84 -7.46 13.51
N ALA A 457 14.04 -8.52 12.72
CA ALA A 457 14.63 -8.46 11.40
C ALA A 457 13.75 -7.67 10.42
N THR A 458 12.42 -7.86 10.47
CA THR A 458 11.46 -7.10 9.65
C THR A 458 11.57 -5.61 9.91
N SER A 459 11.52 -5.19 11.18
CA SER A 459 11.66 -3.78 11.56
C SER A 459 13.01 -3.20 11.09
N THR A 460 14.09 -3.95 11.30
CA THR A 460 15.45 -3.55 10.91
C THR A 460 15.59 -3.42 9.39
N ASN A 461 15.12 -4.42 8.63
CA ASN A 461 15.22 -4.48 7.18
C ASN A 461 14.44 -3.36 6.49
N PHE A 462 13.35 -2.88 7.09
CA PHE A 462 12.62 -1.72 6.56
C PHE A 462 13.27 -0.37 6.88
N GLN A 463 14.21 -0.34 7.83
CA GLN A 463 14.96 0.87 8.19
C GLN A 463 16.34 0.92 7.49
N ALA A 464 16.81 -0.20 6.96
CA ALA A 464 18.18 -0.38 6.49
C ALA A 464 18.56 0.67 5.42
N GLU A 465 17.70 0.88 4.43
CA GLU A 465 17.91 1.86 3.37
C GLU A 465 17.98 3.29 3.90
N LEU A 466 17.17 3.64 4.91
CA LEU A 466 17.17 4.98 5.48
C LEU A 466 18.48 5.28 6.21
N VAL A 467 18.94 4.33 7.01
CA VAL A 467 20.25 4.42 7.67
C VAL A 467 21.37 4.48 6.62
N HIS A 468 21.22 3.74 5.52
CA HIS A 468 22.19 3.78 4.42
C HIS A 468 22.21 5.12 3.69
N ILE A 469 21.04 5.71 3.41
CA ILE A 469 20.90 7.06 2.84
C ILE A 469 21.54 8.11 3.76
N GLU A 470 21.34 8.01 5.08
CA GLU A 470 21.93 8.91 6.08
C GLU A 470 23.47 8.85 6.10
N SER A 471 24.05 7.69 5.79
CA SER A 471 25.52 7.51 5.79
C SER A 471 26.25 8.43 4.80
N GLY A 472 25.57 8.89 3.74
CA GLY A 472 26.10 9.84 2.78
C GLY A 472 26.16 11.29 3.28
N GLY A 473 25.53 11.59 4.42
CA GLY A 473 25.50 12.93 5.03
C GLY A 473 24.68 13.98 4.28
N SER A 474 23.95 13.59 3.23
CA SER A 474 23.13 14.47 2.37
C SER A 474 21.66 14.54 2.82
N ALA A 475 21.07 13.40 3.21
CA ALA A 475 19.71 13.34 3.76
C ALA A 475 19.65 13.71 5.24
N THR A 476 18.46 14.08 5.72
CA THR A 476 18.25 14.47 7.12
C THR A 476 16.98 13.82 7.69
N VAL A 477 17.09 13.11 8.82
CA VAL A 477 15.96 12.38 9.41
C VAL A 477 15.59 12.90 10.79
N PHE A 478 14.28 13.07 11.01
CA PHE A 478 13.68 13.37 12.31
C PHE A 478 12.66 12.29 12.67
N TYR A 479 12.44 12.12 13.96
CA TYR A 479 11.48 11.16 14.53
C TYR A 479 10.52 11.87 15.46
N VAL A 480 9.26 11.42 15.46
CA VAL A 480 8.17 11.89 16.34
C VAL A 480 7.60 10.67 17.06
N SER A 481 7.30 10.77 18.36
CA SER A 481 6.77 9.66 19.17
C SER A 481 5.92 10.15 20.33
N PRO A 482 4.92 9.37 20.80
CA PRO A 482 4.14 9.72 22.00
C PRO A 482 5.00 9.79 23.28
N ASP A 483 6.12 9.07 23.32
CA ASP A 483 7.12 9.09 24.40
C ASP A 483 8.24 10.14 24.17
N GLY A 484 8.04 11.03 23.20
CA GLY A 484 9.00 12.06 22.80
C GLY A 484 9.00 13.31 23.68
N ASP A 485 9.90 14.24 23.37
CA ASP A 485 9.97 15.55 24.00
C ASP A 485 10.37 16.61 22.95
N ASP A 486 9.58 17.67 22.81
CA ASP A 486 9.83 18.72 21.81
C ASP A 486 11.10 19.57 22.07
N ARG A 487 11.74 19.36 23.22
CA ARG A 487 13.05 19.95 23.56
C ARG A 487 14.23 19.11 23.05
N TRP A 488 14.02 17.87 22.65
CA TRP A 488 15.08 16.99 22.13
C TRP A 488 15.46 17.33 20.69
N SER A 489 16.48 16.66 20.16
CA SER A 489 16.95 16.91 18.79
C SER A 489 16.03 16.33 17.71
N GLY A 490 15.18 15.35 18.07
CA GLY A 490 14.40 14.57 17.13
C GLY A 490 15.23 13.63 16.26
N ARG A 491 16.55 13.51 16.46
CA ARG A 491 17.46 12.74 15.59
C ARG A 491 17.54 11.25 15.93
N LEU A 492 16.86 10.82 16.98
CA LEU A 492 16.89 9.44 17.43
C LEU A 492 15.48 8.84 17.41
N PRO A 493 15.32 7.59 16.95
CA PRO A 493 14.01 6.96 16.86
C PRO A 493 13.42 6.63 18.23
N SER A 494 14.26 6.52 19.27
CA SER A 494 13.86 6.23 20.64
C SER A 494 14.57 7.14 21.64
N PRO A 495 13.97 7.42 22.81
CA PRO A 495 14.63 8.14 23.89
C PRO A 495 15.94 7.47 24.31
N LYS A 496 16.99 8.26 24.58
CA LYS A 496 18.18 7.74 25.24
C LYS A 496 17.81 7.22 26.64
N PRO A 497 18.47 6.17 27.15
CA PRO A 497 18.30 5.74 28.54
C PRO A 497 18.54 6.86 29.57
N SER A 498 19.36 7.86 29.22
CA SER A 498 19.62 9.05 30.05
C SER A 498 18.48 10.09 30.06
N GLY A 499 17.49 9.98 29.16
CA GLY A 499 16.41 10.96 28.99
C GLY A 499 16.85 12.32 28.44
N THR A 500 18.06 12.42 27.89
CA THR A 500 18.66 13.71 27.46
C THR A 500 18.39 14.05 25.99
N ASP A 501 17.94 13.07 25.19
CA ASP A 501 17.72 13.22 23.75
C ASP A 501 16.85 12.06 23.24
N GLY A 502 16.20 12.23 22.09
CA GLY A 502 15.21 11.29 21.57
C GLY A 502 14.35 11.89 20.45
N PRO A 503 13.20 11.27 20.12
CA PRO A 503 12.24 11.78 19.15
C PRO A 503 11.49 13.02 19.68
N PHE A 504 10.98 13.86 18.77
CA PHE A 504 10.04 14.93 19.14
C PHE A 504 8.72 14.34 19.67
N LEU A 505 7.99 15.11 20.47
CA LEU A 505 6.65 14.73 20.92
C LEU A 505 5.59 15.03 19.86
N THR A 506 5.74 16.14 19.13
CA THR A 506 4.73 16.64 18.18
C THR A 506 5.23 16.73 16.75
N ILE A 507 4.31 16.51 15.80
CA ILE A 507 4.58 16.66 14.37
C ILE A 507 4.84 18.14 14.02
N GLY A 508 4.12 19.07 14.69
CA GLY A 508 4.34 20.51 14.55
C GLY A 508 5.79 20.90 14.89
N ARG A 509 6.35 20.36 15.98
CA ARG A 509 7.75 20.60 16.32
C ARG A 509 8.71 20.07 15.25
N ALA A 510 8.43 18.91 14.67
CA ALA A 510 9.25 18.35 13.60
C ALA A 510 9.24 19.25 12.35
N ARG A 511 8.09 19.77 11.92
CA ARG A 511 7.98 20.82 10.88
C ARG A 511 8.86 22.02 11.20
N ASP A 512 8.77 22.55 12.41
CA ASP A 512 9.59 23.70 12.81
C ASP A 512 11.09 23.38 12.76
N ALA A 513 11.49 22.14 13.10
CA ALA A 513 12.88 21.71 12.97
C ALA A 513 13.35 21.61 11.51
N VAL A 514 12.47 21.26 10.57
CA VAL A 514 12.75 21.32 9.13
C VAL A 514 12.91 22.76 8.66
N ARG A 515 12.05 23.69 9.11
CA ARG A 515 12.20 25.13 8.82
C ARG A 515 13.53 25.67 9.34
N GLU A 516 13.89 25.35 10.58
CA GLU A 516 15.17 25.73 11.18
C GLU A 516 16.37 25.18 10.38
N LEU A 517 16.27 23.93 9.91
CA LEU A 517 17.28 23.29 9.08
C LEU A 517 17.48 24.05 7.76
N LYS A 518 16.38 24.34 7.06
CA LYS A 518 16.36 25.06 5.79
C LYS A 518 16.93 26.47 5.94
N ALA A 519 16.53 27.19 6.99
CA ALA A 519 17.03 28.54 7.28
C ALA A 519 18.54 28.58 7.59
N LYS A 520 19.08 27.56 8.28
CA LYS A 520 20.50 27.55 8.69
C LYS A 520 21.47 27.16 7.57
N ARG A 521 21.11 26.18 6.73
CA ARG A 521 22.06 25.57 5.77
C ARG A 521 21.47 25.18 4.42
N GLY A 522 20.18 25.48 4.17
CA GLY A 522 19.43 24.93 3.04
C GLY A 522 19.18 23.42 3.18
N LEU A 523 18.42 22.86 2.25
CA LEU A 523 18.31 21.41 2.09
C LEU A 523 19.46 20.93 1.20
N LYS A 524 20.19 19.89 1.64
CA LYS A 524 21.31 19.28 0.90
C LYS A 524 20.98 17.89 0.36
N GLY A 525 19.75 17.46 0.57
CA GLY A 525 19.18 16.15 0.26
C GLY A 525 17.77 16.05 0.87
N PRO A 526 17.08 14.92 0.67
CA PRO A 526 15.73 14.72 1.17
C PRO A 526 15.67 14.78 2.70
N VAL A 527 14.51 15.19 3.21
CA VAL A 527 14.22 15.20 4.65
C VAL A 527 13.10 14.21 4.95
N TYR A 528 13.31 13.35 5.93
CA TYR A 528 12.29 12.43 6.41
C TYR A 528 11.89 12.76 7.84
N VAL A 529 10.60 12.77 8.11
CA VAL A 529 10.00 12.86 9.44
C VAL A 529 9.21 11.59 9.67
N PHE A 530 9.75 10.67 10.47
CA PHE A 530 9.07 9.42 10.80
C PHE A 530 8.24 9.58 12.07
N VAL A 531 6.95 9.28 11.96
CA VAL A 531 5.98 9.38 13.05
C VAL A 531 5.71 7.98 13.59
N ARG A 532 6.11 7.74 14.85
CA ARG A 532 5.90 6.46 15.51
C ARG A 532 4.44 6.22 15.85
N GLY A 533 4.06 4.96 15.98
CA GLY A 533 2.73 4.48 16.31
C GLY A 533 2.20 5.08 17.59
N GLY A 534 0.90 5.32 17.57
CA GLY A 534 0.18 6.04 18.62
C GLY A 534 -0.71 7.12 18.04
N ARG A 535 -1.54 7.69 18.92
CA ARG A 535 -2.51 8.71 18.55
C ARG A 535 -2.03 10.09 19.00
N TYR A 536 -1.95 11.01 18.05
CA TYR A 536 -1.48 12.39 18.23
C TYR A 536 -2.67 13.34 18.19
N PHE A 537 -3.18 13.70 19.38
CA PHE A 537 -4.29 14.64 19.50
C PHE A 537 -3.81 16.08 19.23
N LEU A 538 -4.39 16.69 18.20
CA LEU A 538 -4.10 18.05 17.78
C LEU A 538 -4.88 19.06 18.62
N LYS A 539 -4.21 20.16 18.98
CA LYS A 539 -4.87 21.34 19.57
C LYS A 539 -5.36 22.33 18.51
N GLU A 540 -4.70 22.32 17.37
CA GLU A 540 -4.96 23.15 16.19
C GLU A 540 -4.50 22.37 14.94
N PRO A 541 -5.02 22.69 13.74
CA PRO A 541 -4.61 22.02 12.52
C PRO A 541 -3.10 22.12 12.28
N LEU A 542 -2.49 21.07 11.73
CA LEU A 542 -1.10 21.12 11.23
C LEU A 542 -1.07 21.94 9.94
N VAL A 543 -0.41 23.11 9.98
CA VAL A 543 -0.33 24.02 8.84
C VAL A 543 1.04 23.97 8.18
N PHE A 544 1.09 23.77 6.88
CA PHE A 544 2.28 23.87 6.05
C PHE A 544 2.13 25.06 5.09
N THR A 545 3.17 25.89 5.00
CA THR A 545 3.21 27.10 4.16
C THR A 545 4.35 26.99 3.15
N PRO A 546 4.54 27.96 2.22
CA PRO A 546 5.64 27.90 1.24
C PRO A 546 7.04 27.78 1.86
N GLU A 547 7.20 28.17 3.13
CA GLU A 547 8.45 27.96 3.87
C GLU A 547 8.81 26.47 4.04
N ASP A 548 7.79 25.60 4.06
CA ASP A 548 7.94 24.16 4.23
C ASP A 548 8.23 23.41 2.92
N SER A 549 8.18 24.07 1.77
CA SER A 549 8.36 23.43 0.48
C SER A 549 9.73 22.74 0.34
N GLY A 550 9.71 21.54 -0.22
CA GLY A 550 10.90 20.83 -0.71
C GLY A 550 11.27 21.27 -2.13
N THR A 551 12.00 20.40 -2.83
CA THR A 551 12.24 20.47 -4.28
C THR A 551 12.21 19.04 -4.82
N ASP A 552 12.12 18.85 -6.14
CA ASP A 552 12.27 17.53 -6.77
C ASP A 552 13.51 16.74 -6.27
N SER A 553 14.63 17.44 -6.04
CA SER A 553 15.89 16.83 -5.57
C SER A 553 15.98 16.66 -4.05
N CYS A 554 15.16 17.40 -3.30
CA CYS A 554 15.16 17.43 -1.84
C CYS A 554 13.71 17.49 -1.32
N PRO A 555 12.90 16.45 -1.56
CA PRO A 555 11.54 16.40 -1.03
C PRO A 555 11.55 16.32 0.49
N ILE A 556 10.44 16.71 1.11
CA ILE A 556 10.23 16.58 2.55
C ILE A 556 9.08 15.61 2.77
N THR A 557 9.38 14.47 3.38
CA THR A 557 8.43 13.37 3.58
C THR A 557 8.07 13.22 5.06
N TYR A 558 6.78 13.29 5.37
CA TYR A 558 6.19 12.90 6.65
C TYR A 558 5.61 11.50 6.50
N ALA A 559 6.26 10.51 7.08
CA ALA A 559 5.89 9.12 6.93
C ALA A 559 5.59 8.48 8.28
N ALA A 560 4.68 7.51 8.29
CA ALA A 560 4.61 6.57 9.38
C ALA A 560 5.96 5.88 9.58
N TYR A 561 6.34 5.67 10.84
CA TYR A 561 7.52 4.89 11.17
C TYR A 561 7.36 3.47 10.62
N PRO A 562 8.40 2.88 10.00
CA PRO A 562 8.31 1.54 9.46
C PRO A 562 7.84 0.53 10.53
N GLY A 563 6.66 -0.06 10.38
CA GLY A 563 6.11 -0.91 11.44
C GLY A 563 4.82 -0.44 12.08
N GLU A 564 4.46 0.81 11.86
CA GLU A 564 3.62 1.51 12.82
C GLU A 564 2.51 2.28 12.11
N ALA A 565 1.37 2.43 12.78
CA ALA A 565 0.19 3.12 12.25
C ALA A 565 -0.12 4.34 13.14
N PRO A 566 0.58 5.47 12.94
CA PRO A 566 0.31 6.70 13.67
C PRO A 566 -1.03 7.33 13.22
N ALA A 567 -1.85 7.74 14.18
CA ALA A 567 -3.12 8.41 13.93
C ALA A 567 -3.07 9.87 14.42
N ILE A 568 -3.26 10.82 13.51
CA ILE A 568 -3.37 12.24 13.79
C ILE A 568 -4.84 12.54 14.04
N SER A 569 -5.17 12.92 15.27
CA SER A 569 -6.56 13.02 15.73
C SER A 569 -6.94 14.48 16.01
N GLY A 570 -8.05 14.95 15.45
CA GLY A 570 -8.66 16.24 15.81
C GLY A 570 -9.62 16.14 17.00
N GLY A 571 -9.70 14.97 17.63
CA GLY A 571 -10.62 14.70 18.72
C GLY A 571 -10.03 14.94 20.11
N ARG A 572 -10.84 14.58 21.11
CA ARG A 572 -10.48 14.58 22.52
C ARG A 572 -10.98 13.28 23.16
N LEU A 573 -10.10 12.63 23.91
CA LEU A 573 -10.47 11.49 24.74
C LEU A 573 -11.39 11.95 25.88
N LEU A 574 -12.57 11.33 25.99
CA LEU A 574 -13.52 11.54 27.07
C LEU A 574 -13.27 10.51 28.18
N THR A 575 -13.01 11.00 29.39
CA THR A 575 -12.73 10.17 30.57
C THR A 575 -13.66 10.54 31.72
N GLY A 576 -13.71 9.71 32.77
CA GLY A 576 -14.52 10.00 33.97
C GLY A 576 -15.98 9.56 33.87
N TRP A 577 -16.25 8.58 33.01
CA TRP A 577 -17.55 7.96 32.81
C TRP A 577 -18.10 7.34 34.10
N ARG A 578 -19.41 7.43 34.28
CA ARG A 578 -20.16 6.86 35.41
C ARG A 578 -21.36 6.10 34.91
N LEU A 579 -21.56 4.92 35.50
CA LEU A 579 -22.74 4.11 35.25
C LEU A 579 -23.91 4.64 36.09
N GLU A 580 -25.02 4.94 35.42
CA GLU A 580 -26.24 5.45 36.03
C GLU A 580 -27.47 4.76 35.43
N GLU A 581 -28.59 4.77 36.17
CA GLU A 581 -29.87 4.33 35.63
C GLU A 581 -30.58 5.50 34.94
N VAL A 582 -30.78 5.39 33.64
CA VAL A 582 -31.40 6.41 32.78
C VAL A 582 -32.58 5.77 32.04
N LYS A 583 -33.79 6.29 32.25
CA LYS A 583 -35.03 5.75 31.67
C LYS A 583 -35.23 4.24 31.95
N GLY A 584 -34.79 3.76 33.12
CA GLY A 584 -34.86 2.34 33.50
C GLY A 584 -33.87 1.43 32.76
N LYS A 585 -32.89 2.01 32.05
CA LYS A 585 -31.78 1.32 31.40
C LYS A 585 -30.46 1.75 32.04
N GLU A 586 -29.50 0.85 32.05
CA GLU A 586 -28.15 1.18 32.46
C GLU A 586 -27.48 2.02 31.37
N ALA A 587 -26.93 3.18 31.73
CA ALA A 587 -26.32 4.12 30.80
C ALA A 587 -25.00 4.64 31.37
N TRP A 588 -24.03 4.85 30.49
CA TRP A 588 -22.82 5.57 30.83
C TRP A 588 -23.04 7.07 30.66
N THR A 589 -22.56 7.84 31.63
CA THR A 589 -22.68 9.29 31.60
C THR A 589 -21.38 9.99 31.98
N VAL A 590 -21.17 11.17 31.41
CA VAL A 590 -20.05 12.06 31.77
C VAL A 590 -20.49 13.51 31.67
N GLU A 591 -20.05 14.34 32.61
CA GLU A 591 -20.26 15.80 32.57
C GLU A 591 -19.08 16.48 31.89
N ILE A 592 -19.38 17.34 30.90
CA ILE A 592 -18.40 18.07 30.11
C ILE A 592 -18.62 19.56 30.33
N GLU A 593 -17.74 20.20 31.10
CA GLU A 593 -17.91 21.59 31.53
C GLU A 593 -17.90 22.56 30.33
N GLU A 594 -17.10 22.32 29.30
CA GLU A 594 -17.09 23.18 28.11
C GLU A 594 -18.41 23.10 27.31
N VAL A 595 -19.11 21.98 27.36
CA VAL A 595 -20.45 21.86 26.75
C VAL A 595 -21.47 22.66 27.55
N LYS A 596 -21.45 22.54 28.88
CA LYS A 596 -22.31 23.30 29.79
C LYS A 596 -22.10 24.81 29.66
N ALA A 597 -20.84 25.22 29.48
CA ALA A 597 -20.45 26.61 29.22
C ALA A 597 -20.76 27.07 27.79
N ARG A 598 -21.36 26.20 26.94
CA ARG A 598 -21.68 26.46 25.53
C ARG A 598 -20.45 26.77 24.65
N GLY A 599 -19.26 26.36 25.09
CA GLY A 599 -18.00 26.50 24.36
C GLY A 599 -17.69 25.33 23.43
N TRP A 600 -18.34 24.17 23.61
CA TRP A 600 -18.16 23.00 22.76
C TRP A 600 -19.49 22.29 22.50
N PHE A 601 -19.66 21.79 21.28
CA PHE A 601 -20.77 20.94 20.87
C PHE A 601 -20.29 20.08 19.71
N PHE A 602 -20.65 18.81 19.72
CA PHE A 602 -20.29 17.83 18.70
C PHE A 602 -21.50 16.94 18.41
N ARG A 603 -21.54 16.40 17.20
CA ARG A 603 -22.60 15.51 16.69
C ARG A 603 -22.08 14.11 16.37
N GLU A 604 -20.79 13.88 16.58
CA GLU A 604 -20.16 12.58 16.40
C GLU A 604 -19.50 12.09 17.69
N LEU A 605 -19.57 10.77 17.90
CA LEU A 605 -18.92 10.08 19.01
C LEU A 605 -18.40 8.74 18.50
N TRP A 606 -17.15 8.43 18.81
CA TRP A 606 -16.55 7.14 18.51
C TRP A 606 -16.18 6.41 19.80
N ILE A 607 -16.42 5.10 19.83
CA ILE A 607 -16.03 4.22 20.93
C ILE A 607 -15.26 3.05 20.32
N ASP A 608 -14.00 2.88 20.72
CA ASP A 608 -13.07 1.87 20.19
C ASP A 608 -13.03 1.86 18.65
N GLY A 609 -13.01 3.05 18.05
CA GLY A 609 -12.97 3.25 16.59
C GLY A 609 -14.33 3.07 15.88
N GLN A 610 -15.42 2.79 16.59
CA GLN A 610 -16.75 2.65 15.99
C GLN A 610 -17.59 3.92 16.18
N ARG A 611 -18.13 4.48 15.10
CA ARG A 611 -19.08 5.59 15.17
C ARG A 611 -20.35 5.14 15.87
N ARG A 612 -20.80 5.90 16.87
CA ARG A 612 -22.06 5.65 17.59
C ARG A 612 -23.19 6.51 17.03
N PRO A 613 -24.37 5.94 16.75
CA PRO A 613 -25.52 6.69 16.28
C PRO A 613 -25.98 7.68 17.34
N ARG A 614 -26.30 8.92 16.92
CA ARG A 614 -27.06 9.83 17.78
C ARG A 614 -28.45 9.25 17.98
N ALA A 615 -29.00 9.41 19.17
CA ALA A 615 -30.36 9.00 19.49
C ALA A 615 -31.35 9.56 18.44
N ARG A 616 -32.08 8.69 17.75
CA ARG A 616 -32.92 9.06 16.59
C ARG A 616 -34.27 8.34 16.57
N GLN A 617 -35.20 8.81 15.74
CA GLN A 617 -36.45 8.12 15.48
C GLN A 617 -36.83 8.20 13.99
N PRO A 618 -37.18 7.06 13.37
CA PRO A 618 -37.01 5.71 13.90
C PRO A 618 -35.51 5.36 14.04
N ASN A 619 -35.20 4.35 14.85
CA ASN A 619 -33.84 3.84 15.03
C ASN A 619 -33.27 3.27 13.73
N GLU A 620 -34.13 2.67 12.90
CA GLU A 620 -33.82 2.16 11.56
C GLU A 620 -34.89 2.65 10.56
N GLY A 621 -34.51 2.88 9.30
CA GLY A 621 -35.40 3.37 8.26
C GLY A 621 -35.77 4.85 8.39
N TYR A 622 -36.86 5.22 7.71
CA TYR A 622 -37.27 6.61 7.53
C TYR A 622 -38.80 6.78 7.62
N LEU A 623 -39.23 7.92 8.15
CA LEU A 623 -40.61 8.39 8.16
C LEU A 623 -40.91 9.16 6.88
N ARG A 624 -42.18 9.53 6.67
CA ARG A 624 -42.64 10.18 5.44
C ARG A 624 -43.41 11.45 5.74
N VAL A 625 -43.10 12.53 5.03
CA VAL A 625 -43.88 13.76 5.08
C VAL A 625 -45.32 13.47 4.62
N ALA A 626 -46.30 13.65 5.51
CA ALA A 626 -47.71 13.31 5.25
C ALA A 626 -48.48 14.45 4.58
N GLY A 627 -48.09 15.71 4.80
CA GLY A 627 -48.78 16.86 4.21
C GLY A 627 -48.01 18.17 4.28
N LEU A 628 -48.37 19.11 3.39
CA LEU A 628 -47.77 20.44 3.29
C LEU A 628 -48.87 21.51 3.23
N PRO A 629 -49.54 21.80 4.36
CA PRO A 629 -50.68 22.71 4.37
C PRO A 629 -50.25 24.13 3.98
N GLY A 630 -50.95 24.72 3.01
CA GLY A 630 -50.68 26.09 2.55
C GLY A 630 -49.60 26.21 1.45
N VAL A 631 -48.96 25.11 1.04
CA VAL A 631 -48.07 25.09 -0.12
C VAL A 631 -48.90 24.84 -1.38
N SER A 632 -48.84 25.76 -2.34
CA SER A 632 -49.50 25.60 -3.64
C SER A 632 -48.72 24.62 -4.53
N ASP A 633 -49.41 23.85 -5.37
CA ASP A 633 -48.78 23.05 -6.43
C ASP A 633 -47.95 23.90 -7.41
N GLN A 634 -48.25 25.20 -7.49
CA GLN A 634 -47.53 26.18 -8.31
C GLN A 634 -46.35 26.85 -7.59
N ALA A 635 -46.10 26.54 -6.32
CA ALA A 635 -44.98 27.12 -5.56
C ALA A 635 -43.65 26.75 -6.23
N ASP A 636 -42.75 27.74 -6.29
CA ASP A 636 -41.42 27.55 -6.86
C ASP A 636 -40.69 26.44 -6.08
N TRP A 637 -40.01 25.54 -6.78
CA TRP A 637 -39.27 24.46 -6.15
C TRP A 637 -38.07 24.99 -5.33
N LEU A 638 -37.63 26.23 -5.59
CA LEU A 638 -36.63 26.95 -4.77
C LEU A 638 -37.21 27.48 -3.44
N GLU A 639 -38.54 27.46 -3.27
CA GLU A 639 -39.20 27.90 -2.04
C GLU A 639 -39.26 26.75 -1.02
N GLY A 640 -38.20 26.61 -0.22
CA GLY A 640 -38.17 25.68 0.90
C GLY A 640 -39.22 25.95 1.97
N GLN A 641 -39.46 25.01 2.87
CA GLN A 641 -40.53 25.06 3.87
C GLN A 641 -39.98 25.05 5.30
N ASP A 642 -40.66 25.74 6.21
CA ASP A 642 -40.36 25.81 7.65
C ASP A 642 -41.27 24.92 8.49
N SER A 643 -42.15 24.14 7.86
CA SER A 643 -43.03 23.20 8.55
C SER A 643 -43.55 22.13 7.61
N PHE A 644 -43.98 21.00 8.18
CA PHE A 644 -44.78 20.00 7.48
C PHE A 644 -45.70 19.25 8.45
N VAL A 645 -46.65 18.48 7.88
CA VAL A 645 -47.53 17.58 8.61
C VAL A 645 -46.97 16.16 8.59
N PHE A 646 -46.88 15.52 9.76
CA PHE A 646 -46.40 14.15 9.97
C PHE A 646 -47.55 13.15 10.19
N ASP A 647 -47.27 11.85 10.11
CA ASP A 647 -48.26 10.79 10.39
C ASP A 647 -48.46 10.59 11.91
N GLU A 648 -49.65 10.14 12.31
CA GLU A 648 -49.97 9.99 13.74
C GLU A 648 -48.99 9.07 14.47
N GLY A 649 -48.30 9.59 15.48
CA GLY A 649 -47.34 8.86 16.31
C GLY A 649 -45.87 9.07 15.94
N ASP A 650 -45.58 9.68 14.79
CA ASP A 650 -44.22 9.92 14.32
C ASP A 650 -43.42 10.84 15.26
N LEU A 651 -43.99 11.99 15.61
CA LEU A 651 -43.37 13.00 16.47
C LEU A 651 -44.28 13.34 17.65
N LYS A 652 -43.69 13.69 18.79
CA LYS A 652 -44.42 14.18 19.97
C LYS A 652 -43.81 15.46 20.51
N ALA A 653 -44.57 16.23 21.27
CA ALA A 653 -44.09 17.42 21.96
C ALA A 653 -43.29 17.05 23.22
N TRP A 654 -42.22 16.28 23.04
CA TRP A 654 -41.29 15.89 24.10
C TRP A 654 -40.63 17.10 24.76
N LYS A 655 -40.13 16.95 25.98
CA LYS A 655 -39.41 18.03 26.66
C LYS A 655 -38.11 18.37 25.90
N GLY A 656 -37.43 17.36 25.35
CA GLY A 656 -36.24 17.52 24.51
C GLY A 656 -36.52 17.92 23.05
N ALA A 657 -37.79 18.06 22.62
CA ALA A 657 -38.11 18.33 21.22
C ALA A 657 -37.52 19.65 20.70
N ALA A 658 -37.32 20.66 21.56
CA ALA A 658 -36.71 21.95 21.16
C ALA A 658 -35.19 21.87 20.90
N ASP A 659 -34.51 20.83 21.39
CA ASP A 659 -33.10 20.56 21.10
C ASP A 659 -32.93 19.58 19.91
N ALA A 660 -34.03 18.97 19.46
CA ALA A 660 -34.05 18.00 18.37
C ALA A 660 -33.85 18.65 17.00
N GLU A 661 -33.46 17.83 16.04
CA GLU A 661 -33.32 18.20 14.63
C GLU A 661 -34.11 17.22 13.76
N ILE A 662 -34.80 17.74 12.74
CA ILE A 662 -35.35 16.94 11.65
C ILE A 662 -34.36 16.95 10.49
N VAL A 663 -33.95 15.77 10.06
CA VAL A 663 -33.21 15.58 8.81
C VAL A 663 -34.20 15.08 7.77
N VAL A 664 -34.44 15.88 6.74
CA VAL A 664 -35.37 15.56 5.65
C VAL A 664 -34.62 15.46 4.33
N MET A 665 -34.79 14.34 3.64
CA MET A 665 -34.19 14.05 2.34
C MET A 665 -35.20 14.42 1.26
N ASN A 666 -34.82 15.37 0.41
CA ASN A 666 -35.65 15.87 -0.66
C ASN A 666 -34.84 15.99 -1.96
N ARG A 667 -35.31 15.35 -3.04
CA ARG A 667 -34.62 15.34 -4.35
C ARG A 667 -33.18 14.80 -4.20
N TRP A 668 -32.16 15.61 -4.51
CA TRP A 668 -30.73 15.27 -4.42
C TRP A 668 -30.03 15.89 -3.19
N VAL A 669 -30.79 16.43 -2.22
CA VAL A 669 -30.25 17.06 -1.02
C VAL A 669 -30.93 16.60 0.26
N GLU A 670 -30.22 16.74 1.37
CA GLU A 670 -30.77 16.71 2.72
C GLU A 670 -30.88 18.13 3.31
N SER A 671 -31.90 18.35 4.12
CA SER A 671 -32.03 19.54 4.97
C SER A 671 -32.01 19.14 6.45
N ARG A 672 -31.13 19.76 7.23
CA ARG A 672 -31.03 19.60 8.70
C ARG A 672 -31.71 20.79 9.37
N LEU A 673 -32.85 20.54 10.02
CA LEU A 673 -33.82 21.54 10.45
C LEU A 673 -34.05 21.47 11.96
N PRO A 674 -33.49 22.41 12.75
CA PRO A 674 -33.75 22.48 14.17
C PRO A 674 -35.24 22.66 14.46
N VAL A 675 -35.79 21.85 15.35
CA VAL A 675 -37.21 21.87 15.69
C VAL A 675 -37.53 23.11 16.54
N ALA A 676 -38.49 23.90 16.08
CA ALA A 676 -39.01 25.05 16.83
C ALA A 676 -40.22 24.67 17.69
N SER A 677 -41.14 23.85 17.16
CA SER A 677 -42.30 23.34 17.91
C SER A 677 -42.93 22.12 17.25
N VAL A 678 -43.56 21.26 18.04
CA VAL A 678 -44.39 20.13 17.59
C VAL A 678 -45.81 20.31 18.14
N ASP A 679 -46.82 20.26 17.27
CA ASP A 679 -48.24 20.23 17.64
C ASP A 679 -48.85 18.88 17.27
N GLU A 680 -49.05 18.03 18.27
CA GLU A 680 -49.62 16.69 18.11
C GLU A 680 -51.08 16.69 17.62
N LYS A 681 -51.85 17.77 17.85
CA LYS A 681 -53.26 17.83 17.43
C LYS A 681 -53.40 18.07 15.93
N SER A 682 -52.61 19.01 15.41
CA SER A 682 -52.57 19.28 13.97
C SER A 682 -51.58 18.37 13.23
N ARG A 683 -50.79 17.58 13.98
CA ARG A 683 -49.66 16.77 13.51
C ARG A 683 -48.65 17.61 12.73
N ALA A 684 -48.38 18.82 13.18
CA ALA A 684 -47.49 19.75 12.51
C ALA A 684 -46.18 19.89 13.29
N VAL A 685 -45.06 19.85 12.57
CA VAL A 685 -43.75 20.25 13.10
C VAL A 685 -43.33 21.54 12.41
N ALA A 686 -42.83 22.50 13.18
CA ALA A 686 -42.26 23.74 12.69
C ALA A 686 -40.76 23.81 13.03
N PHE A 687 -40.00 24.46 12.15
CA PHE A 687 -38.55 24.52 12.19
C PHE A 687 -38.06 25.96 12.39
N GLY A 688 -36.87 26.10 12.98
CA GLY A 688 -36.17 27.38 13.06
C GLY A 688 -35.58 27.85 11.72
N LYS A 689 -35.61 27.00 10.68
CA LYS A 689 -35.03 27.25 9.35
C LYS A 689 -35.97 26.73 8.27
N ARG A 690 -35.77 27.18 7.02
CA ARG A 690 -36.45 26.61 5.85
C ARG A 690 -35.60 25.49 5.24
N SER A 691 -36.23 24.46 4.68
CA SER A 691 -35.56 23.44 3.87
C SER A 691 -34.83 24.06 2.67
N VAL A 692 -33.85 23.34 2.10
CA VAL A 692 -33.05 23.83 0.96
C VAL A 692 -33.92 24.07 -0.28
N PHE A 693 -34.81 23.12 -0.57
CA PHE A 693 -35.81 23.22 -1.63
C PHE A 693 -37.20 22.89 -1.10
N ARG A 694 -38.22 23.14 -1.93
CA ARG A 694 -39.60 22.77 -1.66
C ARG A 694 -39.71 21.27 -1.40
N LEU A 695 -40.26 20.93 -0.22
CA LEU A 695 -40.61 19.56 0.15
C LEU A 695 -41.79 19.06 -0.70
N ASP A 696 -41.90 17.75 -0.85
CA ASP A 696 -43.04 17.06 -1.45
C ASP A 696 -43.61 16.00 -0.47
N VAL A 697 -44.91 15.73 -0.54
CA VAL A 697 -45.52 14.62 0.23
C VAL A 697 -44.80 13.32 -0.12
N GLY A 698 -44.47 12.52 0.89
CA GLY A 698 -43.70 11.28 0.78
C GLY A 698 -42.18 11.44 0.83
N ASP A 699 -41.66 12.67 1.01
CA ASP A 699 -40.23 12.89 1.28
C ASP A 699 -39.85 12.20 2.59
N LEU A 700 -38.65 11.62 2.61
CA LEU A 700 -38.17 10.81 3.71
C LEU A 700 -37.60 11.73 4.80
N TYR A 701 -37.85 11.43 6.06
CA TYR A 701 -37.22 12.14 7.16
C TYR A 701 -36.98 11.25 8.38
N TYR A 702 -36.13 11.73 9.28
CA TYR A 702 -36.00 11.21 10.65
C TYR A 702 -35.76 12.35 11.63
N ALA A 703 -36.04 12.11 12.91
CA ALA A 703 -35.71 13.03 13.99
C ALA A 703 -34.46 12.53 14.73
N GLU A 704 -33.57 13.42 15.15
CA GLU A 704 -32.43 13.07 15.99
C GLU A 704 -32.22 14.07 17.13
N HIS A 705 -31.40 13.67 18.11
CA HIS A 705 -30.90 14.52 19.20
C HIS A 705 -31.97 15.01 20.19
N ALA A 706 -32.88 14.13 20.60
CA ALA A 706 -33.74 14.35 21.76
C ALA A 706 -33.50 13.29 22.84
N PHE A 707 -33.54 13.69 24.12
CA PHE A 707 -33.33 12.77 25.24
C PHE A 707 -34.37 11.63 25.28
N GLU A 708 -35.60 11.94 24.87
CA GLU A 708 -36.69 10.98 24.79
C GLU A 708 -36.45 9.90 23.72
N LEU A 709 -35.61 10.17 22.72
CA LEU A 709 -35.23 9.22 21.67
C LEU A 709 -34.09 8.28 22.10
N LEU A 710 -33.39 8.56 23.20
CA LEU A 710 -32.32 7.69 23.70
C LEU A 710 -32.94 6.39 24.22
N ASP A 711 -33.00 5.36 23.37
CA ASP A 711 -33.74 4.14 23.68
C ASP A 711 -33.16 2.83 23.13
N GLU A 712 -32.17 2.82 22.24
CA GLU A 712 -31.51 1.57 21.81
C GLU A 712 -30.03 1.51 22.22
N PRO A 713 -29.46 0.30 22.42
CA PRO A 713 -28.02 0.12 22.63
C PRO A 713 -27.21 0.75 21.51
N GLY A 714 -26.09 1.38 21.86
CA GLY A 714 -25.22 2.11 20.95
C GLY A 714 -25.61 3.59 20.74
N GLU A 715 -26.80 4.01 21.17
CA GLU A 715 -27.22 5.40 21.03
C GLU A 715 -26.62 6.32 22.10
N TRP A 716 -26.43 7.58 21.73
CA TRP A 716 -26.02 8.63 22.66
C TRP A 716 -26.80 9.94 22.49
N TYR A 717 -26.81 10.73 23.56
CA TYR A 717 -27.42 12.05 23.62
C TYR A 717 -26.54 13.02 24.44
N LEU A 718 -26.25 14.20 23.87
CA LEU A 718 -25.54 15.27 24.56
C LEU A 718 -26.52 16.37 24.99
N ASP A 719 -26.76 16.48 26.29
CA ASP A 719 -27.53 17.56 26.89
C ASP A 719 -26.70 18.85 26.94
N ARG A 720 -27.03 19.80 26.07
CA ARG A 720 -26.30 21.07 25.99
C ARG A 720 -26.55 21.99 27.18
N ALA A 721 -27.65 21.81 27.91
CA ALA A 721 -28.00 22.66 29.04
C ALA A 721 -27.26 22.26 30.31
N SER A 722 -27.14 20.95 30.57
CA SER A 722 -26.39 20.44 31.72
C SER A 722 -24.91 20.15 31.42
N GLY A 723 -24.56 19.98 30.14
CA GLY A 723 -23.24 19.50 29.71
C GLY A 723 -23.07 17.98 29.86
N LYS A 724 -24.15 17.25 30.12
CA LYS A 724 -24.08 15.81 30.37
C LYS A 724 -24.26 15.01 29.07
N LEU A 725 -23.30 14.14 28.79
CA LEU A 725 -23.37 13.14 27.73
C LEU A 725 -23.92 11.83 28.31
N TYR A 726 -24.87 11.23 27.61
CA TYR A 726 -25.49 9.95 27.93
C TYR A 726 -25.22 8.97 26.80
N TYR A 727 -24.86 7.73 27.14
CA TYR A 727 -24.63 6.64 26.19
C TYR A 727 -25.27 5.36 26.71
N LEU A 728 -26.08 4.70 25.87
CA LEU A 728 -26.59 3.36 26.15
C LEU A 728 -25.59 2.34 25.61
N PRO A 729 -24.89 1.55 26.46
CA PRO A 729 -23.86 0.63 25.99
C PRO A 729 -24.44 -0.51 25.15
N MET A 730 -23.65 -0.95 24.18
CA MET A 730 -23.89 -2.22 23.49
C MET A 730 -23.76 -3.40 24.48
N PRO A 731 -24.42 -4.54 24.23
CA PRO A 731 -24.28 -5.71 25.10
C PRO A 731 -22.81 -6.12 25.31
N GLY A 732 -22.34 -6.04 26.55
CA GLY A 732 -20.97 -6.42 26.94
C GLY A 732 -19.92 -5.31 26.84
N GLU A 733 -20.32 -4.08 26.49
CA GLU A 733 -19.43 -2.94 26.39
C GLU A 733 -19.21 -2.25 27.74
N ASP A 734 -17.94 -2.03 28.11
CA ASP A 734 -17.52 -1.36 29.34
C ASP A 734 -16.64 -0.16 29.02
N LEU A 735 -17.11 1.05 29.34
CA LEU A 735 -16.35 2.28 29.09
C LEU A 735 -15.23 2.54 30.11
N GLY A 736 -15.07 1.69 31.12
CA GLY A 736 -13.95 1.77 32.07
C GLY A 736 -12.58 1.57 31.42
N GLY A 737 -12.51 0.88 30.26
CA GLY A 737 -11.29 0.63 29.50
C GLY A 737 -11.36 1.02 28.00
N ALA A 738 -12.49 1.55 27.54
CA ALA A 738 -12.70 1.90 26.13
C ALA A 738 -12.09 3.27 25.78
N GLU A 739 -11.68 3.41 24.52
CA GLU A 739 -11.30 4.69 23.94
C GLU A 739 -12.54 5.42 23.42
N VAL A 740 -12.99 6.45 24.15
CA VAL A 740 -14.15 7.26 23.74
C VAL A 740 -13.70 8.62 23.25
N VAL A 741 -13.89 8.90 21.96
CA VAL A 741 -13.39 10.13 21.31
C VAL A 741 -14.54 10.96 20.77
N ALA A 742 -14.50 12.26 21.05
CA ALA A 742 -15.38 13.26 20.43
C ALA A 742 -14.54 14.32 19.69
N PRO A 743 -15.01 14.82 18.53
CA PRO A 743 -14.24 15.70 17.66
C PRO A 743 -14.17 17.15 18.20
N VAL A 744 -13.04 17.82 17.97
CA VAL A 744 -12.83 19.23 18.35
C VAL A 744 -12.52 20.10 17.14
N LEU A 745 -11.72 19.59 16.20
CA LEU A 745 -11.26 20.34 15.04
C LEU A 745 -12.06 20.00 13.77
N PRO A 746 -12.31 20.97 12.87
CA PRO A 746 -12.90 20.70 11.56
C PRO A 746 -11.87 20.26 10.51
N GLN A 747 -10.59 20.55 10.73
CA GLN A 747 -9.50 20.22 9.81
C GLN A 747 -8.28 19.79 10.61
N LEU A 748 -7.51 18.87 10.07
CA LEU A 748 -6.35 18.24 10.72
C LEU A 748 -5.05 18.69 10.06
N LEU A 749 -5.06 18.83 8.73
CA LEU A 749 -3.91 19.20 7.93
C LEU A 749 -4.31 20.27 6.91
N ARG A 750 -3.52 21.35 6.84
CA ARG A 750 -3.68 22.42 5.87
C ARG A 750 -2.37 22.68 5.15
N LEU A 751 -2.39 22.66 3.82
CA LEU A 751 -1.33 23.18 2.97
C LEU A 751 -1.81 24.53 2.45
N GLU A 752 -1.16 25.61 2.87
CA GLU A 752 -1.59 27.00 2.64
C GLU A 752 -0.55 27.73 1.80
N GLY A 753 -0.67 27.63 0.48
CA GLY A 753 0.02 28.50 -0.47
C GLY A 753 -0.74 29.81 -0.71
N GLU A 754 -0.12 30.70 -1.49
CA GLU A 754 -0.66 31.98 -1.95
C GLU A 754 -0.60 32.04 -3.49
N PRO A 755 -1.50 31.32 -4.20
CA PRO A 755 -1.45 31.16 -5.66
C PRO A 755 -1.39 32.49 -6.42
N GLU A 756 -2.12 33.51 -5.96
CA GLU A 756 -2.14 34.85 -6.55
C GLU A 756 -0.76 35.53 -6.60
N SER A 757 0.13 35.17 -5.67
CA SER A 757 1.48 35.72 -5.56
C SER A 757 2.55 34.76 -6.10
N GLY A 758 2.14 33.57 -6.56
CA GLY A 758 3.04 32.53 -7.03
C GLY A 758 3.85 31.84 -5.92
N ASN A 759 3.42 31.94 -4.66
CA ASN A 759 4.07 31.25 -3.54
C ASN A 759 3.33 29.94 -3.26
N PHE A 760 3.93 28.79 -3.56
CA PHE A 760 3.27 27.48 -3.44
C PHE A 760 3.87 26.63 -2.32
N VAL A 761 3.08 25.68 -1.83
CA VAL A 761 3.57 24.57 -0.99
C VAL A 761 3.95 23.43 -1.92
N GLU A 762 5.23 23.08 -2.00
CA GLU A 762 5.72 22.18 -3.05
C GLU A 762 6.51 21.00 -2.50
N HIS A 763 6.41 19.84 -3.16
CA HIS A 763 7.20 18.63 -2.88
C HIS A 763 7.13 18.15 -1.41
N LEU A 764 5.93 18.24 -0.81
CA LEU A 764 5.61 17.62 0.46
C LEU A 764 4.94 16.26 0.23
N GLU A 765 5.41 15.25 0.95
CA GLU A 765 4.88 13.90 0.84
C GLU A 765 4.39 13.39 2.19
N PHE A 766 3.15 12.88 2.23
CA PHE A 766 2.56 12.25 3.39
C PHE A 766 2.35 10.77 3.11
N ARG A 767 2.90 9.88 3.94
CA ARG A 767 2.86 8.43 3.69
C ARG A 767 2.42 7.63 4.90
N GLY A 768 1.38 6.82 4.73
CA GLY A 768 0.92 5.87 5.76
C GLY A 768 0.40 6.47 7.06
N LEU A 769 0.11 7.77 7.06
CA LEU A 769 -0.46 8.46 8.21
C LEU A 769 -1.99 8.30 8.22
N ALA A 770 -2.57 8.08 9.39
CA ALA A 770 -4.02 8.14 9.57
C ALA A 770 -4.45 9.52 10.08
N PHE A 771 -5.61 10.00 9.61
CA PHE A 771 -6.20 11.29 9.94
C PHE A 771 -7.64 11.05 10.43
N GLU A 772 -7.91 11.37 11.70
CA GLU A 772 -9.13 10.94 12.37
C GLU A 772 -9.79 12.05 13.21
N HIS A 773 -11.08 11.90 13.48
CA HIS A 773 -11.85 12.67 14.46
C HIS A 773 -11.93 14.18 14.18
N ALA A 774 -12.22 14.53 12.92
CA ALA A 774 -12.61 15.89 12.55
C ALA A 774 -14.14 16.00 12.44
N GLU A 775 -14.75 17.13 12.80
CA GLU A 775 -16.18 17.40 12.57
C GLU A 775 -16.39 18.85 12.15
N TRP A 776 -17.41 19.08 11.32
CA TRP A 776 -17.88 20.40 10.99
C TRP A 776 -19.40 20.52 11.11
N SER A 777 -19.87 21.69 11.57
CA SER A 777 -21.28 22.01 11.71
C SER A 777 -21.72 23.10 10.74
N LEU A 778 -22.92 22.95 10.17
CA LEU A 778 -23.57 23.96 9.33
C LEU A 778 -23.60 25.35 10.00
N PRO A 779 -23.38 26.44 9.23
CA PRO A 779 -23.61 27.80 9.69
C PRO A 779 -25.03 28.00 10.24
N PRO A 780 -25.24 28.92 11.19
CA PRO A 780 -26.55 29.16 11.80
C PRO A 780 -27.69 29.43 10.80
N GLU A 781 -27.40 30.07 9.68
CA GLU A 781 -28.35 30.44 8.63
C GLU A 781 -28.60 29.36 7.58
N ALA A 782 -27.75 28.32 7.51
CA ALA A 782 -27.84 27.26 6.51
C ALA A 782 -28.59 26.04 7.06
N SER A 783 -29.45 25.43 6.23
CA SER A 783 -30.10 24.13 6.49
C SER A 783 -29.50 22.99 5.67
N GLY A 784 -28.61 23.30 4.72
CA GLY A 784 -27.96 22.36 3.82
C GLY A 784 -27.34 23.09 2.63
N PHE A 785 -26.87 22.33 1.64
CA PHE A 785 -26.31 22.86 0.39
C PHE A 785 -27.15 22.42 -0.81
N ARG A 786 -27.12 23.19 -1.90
CA ARG A 786 -27.94 22.91 -3.09
C ARG A 786 -27.48 21.69 -3.89
N GLN A 787 -26.24 21.24 -3.70
CA GLN A 787 -25.69 20.04 -4.33
C GLN A 787 -24.41 19.60 -3.61
N ALA A 788 -24.12 18.29 -3.65
CA ALA A 788 -22.84 17.68 -3.27
C ALA A 788 -22.38 17.96 -1.84
N ALA A 789 -23.23 18.45 -0.93
CA ALA A 789 -22.80 19.01 0.35
C ALA A 789 -21.56 19.95 0.23
N ILE A 790 -21.44 20.70 -0.87
CA ILE A 790 -20.14 21.24 -1.34
C ILE A 790 -19.45 22.19 -0.37
N GLY A 791 -20.20 22.86 0.51
CA GLY A 791 -19.63 23.77 1.50
C GLY A 791 -19.15 23.09 2.78
N VAL A 792 -19.28 21.77 2.92
CA VAL A 792 -18.60 21.03 3.99
C VAL A 792 -17.10 21.02 3.67
N PRO A 793 -16.23 21.44 4.61
CA PRO A 793 -14.78 21.42 4.40
C PRO A 793 -14.27 19.98 4.31
N ALA A 794 -13.03 19.80 3.86
CA ALA A 794 -12.31 18.54 4.01
C ALA A 794 -11.41 18.55 5.25
N SER A 795 -11.20 17.37 5.85
CA SER A 795 -10.31 17.19 7.01
C SER A 795 -8.84 17.50 6.66
N ILE A 796 -8.45 17.24 5.40
CA ILE A 796 -7.19 17.66 4.80
C ILE A 796 -7.52 18.67 3.71
N HIS A 797 -6.98 19.87 3.80
CA HIS A 797 -7.25 20.94 2.85
C HIS A 797 -5.96 21.50 2.25
N CYS A 798 -5.90 21.58 0.93
CA CYS A 798 -4.76 22.09 0.19
C CYS A 798 -5.20 23.28 -0.67
N GLU A 799 -4.51 24.41 -0.52
CA GLU A 799 -4.56 25.57 -1.40
C GLU A 799 -3.13 25.87 -1.85
N GLY A 800 -2.92 26.08 -3.16
CA GLY A 800 -1.59 26.33 -3.72
C GLY A 800 -0.58 25.22 -3.48
N ALA A 801 -1.03 23.96 -3.36
CA ALA A 801 -0.15 22.81 -3.25
C ALA A 801 0.28 22.32 -4.64
N ARG A 802 1.57 22.10 -4.86
CA ARG A 802 2.08 21.57 -6.13
C ARG A 802 3.03 20.41 -5.94
N HIS A 803 2.88 19.37 -6.74
CA HIS A 803 3.75 18.20 -6.67
C HIS A 803 3.80 17.58 -5.25
N CYS A 804 2.71 17.71 -4.50
CA CYS A 804 2.55 17.10 -3.18
C CYS A 804 1.83 15.75 -3.31
N SER A 805 2.09 14.83 -2.39
CA SER A 805 1.51 13.48 -2.44
C SER A 805 0.94 13.01 -1.12
N PHE A 806 -0.18 12.29 -1.20
CA PHE A 806 -0.74 11.45 -0.13
C PHE A 806 -0.70 10.00 -0.61
N GLU A 807 0.12 9.16 0.03
CA GLU A 807 0.36 7.79 -0.40
C GLU A 807 0.07 6.82 0.75
N GLY A 808 -0.85 5.88 0.54
CA GLY A 808 -1.19 4.88 1.55
C GLY A 808 -1.75 5.46 2.85
N CYS A 809 -2.24 6.71 2.82
CA CYS A 809 -2.83 7.38 3.99
C CYS A 809 -4.25 6.88 4.27
N THR A 810 -4.66 6.97 5.53
CA THR A 810 -6.04 6.70 5.93
C THR A 810 -6.70 8.00 6.37
N VAL A 811 -7.91 8.26 5.90
CA VAL A 811 -8.78 9.29 6.48
C VAL A 811 -10.05 8.60 6.92
N SER A 812 -10.29 8.55 8.22
CA SER A 812 -11.46 7.87 8.77
C SER A 812 -12.02 8.55 10.01
N HIS A 813 -13.24 8.20 10.38
CA HIS A 813 -13.85 8.75 11.60
C HIS A 813 -13.95 10.28 11.54
N VAL A 814 -14.39 10.81 10.40
CA VAL A 814 -14.55 12.27 10.20
C VAL A 814 -16.00 12.60 9.88
N GLY A 815 -16.44 13.80 10.26
CA GLY A 815 -17.73 14.43 9.93
C GLY A 815 -17.72 15.20 8.61
N THR A 816 -16.56 15.30 7.98
CA THR A 816 -16.25 16.21 6.87
C THR A 816 -16.07 15.45 5.55
N TYR A 817 -15.67 16.16 4.49
CA TYR A 817 -14.99 15.52 3.37
C TYR A 817 -13.62 15.00 3.83
N ALA A 818 -13.03 14.03 3.11
CA ALA A 818 -11.70 13.54 3.46
C ALA A 818 -10.59 14.51 3.03
N ILE A 819 -10.43 14.74 1.72
CA ILE A 819 -9.32 15.53 1.13
C ILE A 819 -9.84 16.57 0.12
N GLU A 820 -9.29 17.77 0.13
CA GLU A 820 -9.59 18.84 -0.83
C GLU A 820 -8.30 19.41 -1.46
N LEU A 821 -8.22 19.35 -2.79
CA LEU A 821 -7.21 20.01 -3.62
C LEU A 821 -7.85 21.22 -4.30
N SER A 822 -7.74 22.40 -3.68
CA SER A 822 -8.47 23.61 -4.08
C SER A 822 -7.66 24.52 -5.03
N ARG A 823 -7.89 25.83 -4.96
CA ARG A 823 -7.29 26.88 -5.78
C ARG A 823 -5.76 26.72 -5.89
N GLY A 824 -5.23 26.82 -7.11
CA GLY A 824 -3.80 26.73 -7.42
C GLY A 824 -3.15 25.36 -7.23
N CYS A 825 -3.93 24.30 -6.95
CA CYS A 825 -3.40 22.96 -6.78
C CYS A 825 -3.05 22.31 -8.12
N HIS A 826 -1.77 21.99 -8.31
CA HIS A 826 -1.24 21.47 -9.57
C HIS A 826 -0.43 20.18 -9.37
N GLY A 827 -0.72 19.13 -10.15
CA GLY A 827 0.18 17.97 -10.23
C GLY A 827 0.34 17.20 -8.93
N ASN A 828 -0.67 17.22 -8.06
CA ASN A 828 -0.66 16.48 -6.80
C ASN A 828 -1.20 15.06 -6.99
N SER A 829 -0.74 14.12 -6.16
CA SER A 829 -1.20 12.73 -6.19
C SER A 829 -1.85 12.30 -4.87
N ILE A 830 -2.99 11.64 -4.98
CA ILE A 830 -3.64 10.90 -3.88
C ILE A 830 -3.68 9.45 -4.35
N SER A 831 -2.89 8.57 -3.73
CA SER A 831 -2.80 7.20 -4.18
C SER A 831 -2.83 6.19 -3.04
N ARG A 832 -3.49 5.05 -3.27
CA ARG A 832 -3.59 3.94 -2.29
C ARG A 832 -4.18 4.33 -0.95
N CYS A 833 -4.85 5.46 -0.88
CA CYS A 833 -5.48 5.91 0.35
C CYS A 833 -6.76 5.11 0.63
N ALA A 834 -7.04 4.90 1.92
CA ALA A 834 -8.32 4.38 2.41
C ALA A 834 -9.11 5.53 3.05
N LEU A 835 -10.27 5.86 2.47
CA LEU A 835 -11.13 6.95 2.93
C LEU A 835 -12.49 6.35 3.30
N PHE A 836 -12.81 6.25 4.59
CA PHE A 836 -14.04 5.59 5.05
C PHE A 836 -14.58 6.15 6.36
N ASP A 837 -15.82 5.82 6.70
CA ASP A 837 -16.52 6.41 7.84
C ASP A 837 -16.54 7.95 7.75
N LEU A 838 -17.11 8.45 6.65
CA LEU A 838 -17.10 9.86 6.25
C LEU A 838 -18.47 10.50 6.46
N GLY A 839 -18.52 11.57 7.25
CA GLY A 839 -19.73 12.35 7.47
C GLY A 839 -20.21 13.03 6.19
N ALA A 840 -19.29 13.50 5.35
CA ALA A 840 -19.58 13.94 3.99
C ALA A 840 -18.87 13.04 2.96
N GLY A 841 -18.09 13.62 2.03
CA GLY A 841 -17.59 12.87 0.87
C GLY A 841 -16.11 12.50 0.90
N GLY A 842 -15.63 11.87 -0.16
CA GLY A 842 -14.21 11.49 -0.28
C GLY A 842 -13.32 12.68 -0.65
N ILE A 843 -13.22 12.98 -1.93
CA ILE A 843 -12.22 13.92 -2.47
C ILE A 843 -12.89 15.07 -3.23
N LYS A 844 -12.39 16.29 -3.03
CA LYS A 844 -12.72 17.48 -3.84
C LYS A 844 -11.49 17.97 -4.62
N ILE A 845 -11.65 18.28 -5.90
CA ILE A 845 -10.59 18.83 -6.76
C ILE A 845 -11.10 20.08 -7.48
N GLY A 846 -10.34 21.17 -7.39
CA GLY A 846 -10.73 22.49 -7.87
C GLY A 846 -11.72 23.20 -6.93
N GLU A 847 -12.36 24.23 -7.46
CA GLU A 847 -13.31 25.06 -6.71
C GLU A 847 -14.56 25.37 -7.54
N GLN A 848 -15.56 26.02 -6.95
CA GLN A 848 -16.82 26.32 -7.63
C GLN A 848 -16.68 27.45 -8.67
N THR A 849 -15.70 28.33 -8.48
CA THR A 849 -15.46 29.52 -9.33
C THR A 849 -14.34 29.28 -10.32
N ALA A 850 -14.59 29.55 -11.60
CA ALA A 850 -13.54 29.51 -12.61
C ALA A 850 -12.57 30.69 -12.40
N ARG A 851 -11.27 30.41 -12.29
CA ARG A 851 -10.22 31.43 -12.14
C ARG A 851 -9.64 31.80 -13.49
N ASP A 852 -9.39 33.08 -13.70
CA ASP A 852 -8.73 33.58 -14.92
C ASP A 852 -7.20 33.48 -14.84
N GLY A 853 -6.63 33.64 -13.63
CA GLY A 853 -5.18 33.58 -13.41
C GLY A 853 -4.65 32.14 -13.41
N GLU A 854 -3.74 31.83 -14.34
CA GLU A 854 -3.10 30.51 -14.45
C GLU A 854 -2.50 30.00 -13.11
N PRO A 855 -1.81 30.81 -12.28
CA PRO A 855 -1.31 30.36 -10.98
C PRO A 855 -2.39 29.86 -10.01
N GLU A 856 -3.62 30.38 -10.13
CA GLU A 856 -4.76 30.08 -9.27
C GLU A 856 -5.60 28.91 -9.77
N GLN A 857 -5.40 28.46 -11.02
CA GLN A 857 -6.15 27.35 -11.58
C GLN A 857 -5.68 26.03 -10.97
N ALA A 858 -6.63 25.17 -10.63
CA ALA A 858 -6.33 23.79 -10.26
C ALA A 858 -6.26 22.94 -11.53
N GLU A 859 -5.23 22.10 -11.66
CA GLU A 859 -5.05 21.25 -12.85
C GLU A 859 -4.18 20.02 -12.59
N GLY A 860 -4.28 19.02 -13.45
CA GLY A 860 -3.27 17.95 -13.55
C GLY A 860 -3.15 17.06 -12.31
N ASN A 861 -4.16 17.00 -11.44
CA ASN A 861 -4.11 16.20 -10.22
C ASN A 861 -4.55 14.76 -10.49
N SER A 862 -4.00 13.80 -9.74
CA SER A 862 -4.31 12.37 -9.91
C SER A 862 -4.85 11.73 -8.63
N VAL A 863 -5.91 10.93 -8.78
CA VAL A 863 -6.42 10.03 -7.74
C VAL A 863 -6.37 8.60 -8.25
N SER A 864 -5.59 7.73 -7.60
CA SER A 864 -5.48 6.34 -8.05
C SER A 864 -5.36 5.27 -6.98
N ASP A 865 -5.91 4.09 -7.28
CA ASP A 865 -5.79 2.92 -6.41
C ASP A 865 -6.37 3.15 -4.99
N CYS A 866 -7.28 4.12 -4.83
CA CYS A 866 -7.92 4.44 -3.56
C CYS A 866 -9.17 3.58 -3.32
N ARG A 867 -9.45 3.32 -2.04
CA ARG A 867 -10.74 2.81 -1.58
C ARG A 867 -11.49 3.94 -0.87
N ILE A 868 -12.66 4.30 -1.38
CA ILE A 868 -13.46 5.42 -0.91
C ILE A 868 -14.86 4.92 -0.62
N HIS A 869 -15.22 4.75 0.65
CA HIS A 869 -16.51 4.15 0.99
C HIS A 869 -17.13 4.69 2.28
N ASP A 870 -18.34 4.25 2.59
CA ASP A 870 -19.09 4.64 3.78
C ASP A 870 -19.16 6.16 3.96
N GLY A 871 -19.63 6.86 2.93
CA GLY A 871 -19.72 8.31 2.91
C GLY A 871 -21.14 8.86 2.87
N GLY A 872 -21.24 10.15 3.22
CA GLY A 872 -22.52 10.84 3.38
C GLY A 872 -23.26 10.41 4.63
N LEU A 873 -22.56 9.99 5.69
CA LEU A 873 -23.19 9.50 6.93
C LEU A 873 -23.90 10.61 7.74
N VAL A 874 -23.49 11.87 7.55
CA VAL A 874 -24.10 13.06 8.18
C VAL A 874 -24.70 14.00 7.12
N PHE A 875 -24.00 14.15 6.00
CA PHE A 875 -24.37 14.99 4.85
C PHE A 875 -24.64 14.11 3.63
N HIS A 876 -25.85 13.57 3.55
CA HIS A 876 -26.22 12.50 2.61
C HIS A 876 -26.01 12.84 1.13
N SER A 877 -26.07 14.12 0.75
CA SER A 877 -25.83 14.57 -0.62
C SER A 877 -24.36 14.67 -1.01
N ALA A 878 -23.41 14.33 -0.13
CA ALA A 878 -22.00 14.31 -0.46
C ALA A 878 -21.66 13.22 -1.49
N VAL A 879 -20.55 13.40 -2.21
CA VAL A 879 -20.12 12.50 -3.29
C VAL A 879 -18.79 11.83 -2.97
N GLY A 880 -18.51 10.70 -3.63
CA GLY A 880 -17.22 10.01 -3.51
C GLY A 880 -16.05 10.88 -4.00
N ILE A 881 -16.10 11.33 -5.26
CA ILE A 881 -15.13 12.27 -5.83
C ILE A 881 -15.86 13.40 -6.56
N TRP A 882 -15.47 14.64 -6.27
CA TRP A 882 -15.96 15.84 -6.92
C TRP A 882 -14.83 16.58 -7.64
N ILE A 883 -15.02 16.90 -8.91
CA ILE A 883 -14.15 17.80 -9.69
C ILE A 883 -14.97 19.03 -10.07
N GLY A 884 -14.58 20.19 -9.54
CA GLY A 884 -15.15 21.49 -9.86
C GLY A 884 -14.52 22.11 -11.11
N GLN A 885 -14.05 23.34 -10.98
CA GLN A 885 -13.32 24.08 -12.02
C GLN A 885 -11.84 23.65 -12.04
N SER A 886 -11.58 22.47 -12.62
CA SER A 886 -10.23 21.90 -12.73
C SER A 886 -10.10 20.99 -13.97
N PHE A 887 -8.99 21.11 -14.71
CA PHE A 887 -8.74 20.37 -15.95
C PHE A 887 -7.56 19.40 -15.85
N GLY A 888 -7.48 18.47 -16.81
CA GLY A 888 -6.33 17.59 -16.94
C GLY A 888 -6.17 16.59 -15.80
N ASN A 889 -7.19 16.38 -14.97
CA ASN A 889 -7.11 15.46 -13.84
C ASN A 889 -7.33 14.02 -14.29
N THR A 890 -6.74 13.08 -13.55
CA THR A 890 -6.86 11.64 -13.80
C THR A 890 -7.43 10.94 -12.57
N ILE A 891 -8.59 10.31 -12.72
CA ILE A 891 -9.24 9.48 -11.69
C ILE A 891 -9.20 8.04 -12.19
N SER A 892 -8.32 7.22 -11.62
CA SER A 892 -8.06 5.88 -12.16
C SER A 892 -7.97 4.76 -11.15
N HIS A 893 -8.45 3.57 -11.46
CA HIS A 893 -8.28 2.38 -10.61
C HIS A 893 -8.79 2.56 -9.17
N ASN A 894 -9.85 3.33 -8.94
CA ASN A 894 -10.41 3.47 -7.59
C ASN A 894 -11.59 2.54 -7.37
N GLU A 895 -11.85 2.18 -6.11
CA GLU A 895 -13.07 1.52 -5.66
C GLU A 895 -13.89 2.52 -4.83
N ILE A 896 -15.12 2.81 -5.28
CA ILE A 896 -16.00 3.80 -4.66
C ILE A 896 -17.37 3.17 -4.38
N HIS A 897 -17.76 3.07 -3.11
CA HIS A 897 -19.05 2.46 -2.77
C HIS A 897 -19.68 2.93 -1.47
N ASP A 898 -20.94 2.55 -1.26
CA ASP A 898 -21.71 2.86 -0.03
C ASP A 898 -21.84 4.37 0.23
N PHE A 899 -22.34 5.08 -0.79
CA PHE A 899 -22.74 6.49 -0.70
C PHE A 899 -24.26 6.64 -0.94
N TYR A 900 -24.89 7.62 -0.30
CA TYR A 900 -26.32 7.93 -0.52
C TYR A 900 -26.59 8.85 -1.72
N TYR A 901 -25.55 9.42 -2.34
CA TYR A 901 -25.63 10.22 -3.56
C TYR A 901 -24.55 9.77 -4.56
N THR A 902 -24.15 10.63 -5.49
CA THR A 902 -23.31 10.29 -6.67
C THR A 902 -21.92 9.78 -6.30
N GLY A 903 -21.44 8.77 -7.04
CA GLY A 903 -20.07 8.25 -6.88
C GLY A 903 -19.01 9.25 -7.35
N ILE A 904 -19.04 9.64 -8.62
CA ILE A 904 -18.10 10.61 -9.21
C ILE A 904 -18.88 11.78 -9.85
N SER A 905 -18.58 13.02 -9.49
CA SER A 905 -19.20 14.23 -10.03
C SER A 905 -18.14 15.11 -10.69
N VAL A 906 -18.37 15.54 -11.93
CA VAL A 906 -17.35 16.21 -12.74
C VAL A 906 -17.90 17.42 -13.50
N GLY A 907 -17.36 18.60 -13.18
CA GLY A 907 -17.78 19.90 -13.70
C GLY A 907 -18.75 20.65 -12.77
N TRP A 908 -18.80 21.98 -12.92
CA TRP A 908 -19.61 22.88 -12.06
C TRP A 908 -20.22 24.07 -12.82
N THR A 909 -20.49 23.91 -14.12
CA THR A 909 -21.12 24.94 -14.96
C THR A 909 -22.45 24.43 -15.52
N TRP A 910 -23.57 24.97 -15.07
CA TRP A 910 -24.89 24.63 -15.62
C TRP A 910 -25.08 25.25 -17.01
N GLY A 911 -25.30 24.39 -18.00
CA GLY A 911 -25.51 24.79 -19.39
C GLY A 911 -24.21 25.01 -20.18
N TYR A 912 -24.28 25.79 -21.27
CA TYR A 912 -23.19 25.95 -22.24
C TYR A 912 -22.22 27.11 -21.94
N GLY A 913 -22.19 27.57 -20.69
CA GLY A 913 -21.25 28.61 -20.26
C GLY A 913 -19.79 28.13 -20.27
N PRO A 914 -18.82 29.04 -20.11
CA PRO A 914 -17.42 28.67 -19.93
C PRO A 914 -17.23 27.71 -18.74
N SER A 915 -16.37 26.72 -18.93
CA SER A 915 -16.01 25.73 -17.92
C SER A 915 -14.53 25.40 -18.04
N LEU A 916 -13.84 25.35 -16.90
CA LEU A 916 -12.46 24.86 -16.82
C LEU A 916 -12.40 23.34 -16.69
N ALA A 917 -13.52 22.63 -16.53
CA ALA A 917 -13.52 21.19 -16.26
C ALA A 917 -13.22 20.29 -17.48
N LYS A 918 -12.30 20.67 -18.36
CA LYS A 918 -11.96 19.98 -19.62
C LYS A 918 -10.82 18.98 -19.46
N ASP A 919 -10.57 18.15 -20.49
CA ASP A 919 -9.41 17.25 -20.56
C ASP A 919 -9.25 16.29 -19.36
N ASN A 920 -10.34 15.98 -18.65
CA ASN A 920 -10.30 15.10 -17.49
C ASN A 920 -10.47 13.63 -17.92
N VAL A 921 -9.76 12.71 -17.29
CA VAL A 921 -9.82 11.27 -17.56
C VAL A 921 -10.36 10.53 -16.34
N VAL A 922 -11.43 9.75 -16.55
CA VAL A 922 -12.00 8.85 -15.54
C VAL A 922 -11.95 7.43 -16.09
N GLU A 923 -11.05 6.59 -15.55
CA GLU A 923 -10.81 5.27 -16.13
C GLU A 923 -10.56 4.13 -15.14
N PHE A 924 -10.98 2.91 -15.49
CA PHE A 924 -10.74 1.71 -14.68
C PHE A 924 -11.25 1.80 -13.23
N ASN A 925 -12.23 2.66 -12.94
CA ASN A 925 -12.82 2.75 -11.60
C ASN A 925 -13.96 1.74 -11.45
N HIS A 926 -14.06 1.17 -10.25
CA HIS A 926 -15.16 0.33 -9.81
C HIS A 926 -16.05 1.15 -8.88
N VAL A 927 -17.28 1.43 -9.31
CA VAL A 927 -18.20 2.32 -8.58
C VAL A 927 -19.51 1.60 -8.36
N HIS A 928 -19.88 1.33 -7.10
CA HIS A 928 -21.04 0.50 -6.81
C HIS A 928 -21.75 0.78 -5.48
N HIS A 929 -22.97 0.29 -5.27
CA HIS A 929 -23.81 0.63 -4.10
C HIS A 929 -23.93 2.14 -3.89
N ILE A 930 -24.41 2.79 -4.94
CA ILE A 930 -24.49 4.24 -5.06
C ILE A 930 -25.96 4.66 -4.99
N GLY A 931 -26.28 5.55 -4.06
CA GLY A 931 -27.64 5.97 -3.75
C GLY A 931 -28.30 5.09 -2.69
N ALA A 932 -27.97 3.79 -2.67
CA ALA A 932 -28.33 2.84 -1.63
C ALA A 932 -27.07 2.09 -1.16
N ARG A 933 -26.78 2.17 0.15
CA ARG A 933 -25.69 1.41 0.77
C ARG A 933 -26.03 -0.08 0.81
N SER A 934 -25.01 -0.91 0.73
CA SER A 934 -25.08 -2.38 0.78
C SER A 934 -25.63 -2.92 2.11
N ASP A 935 -25.44 -2.16 3.20
CA ASP A 935 -25.94 -2.43 4.55
C ASP A 935 -27.12 -1.52 4.94
N GLY A 936 -27.62 -0.68 4.03
CA GLY A 936 -28.58 0.39 4.33
C GLY A 936 -30.03 0.09 3.95
N ASP A 937 -30.94 0.95 4.39
CA ASP A 937 -32.40 0.85 4.21
C ASP A 937 -32.92 1.13 2.77
N GLY A 938 -32.03 1.13 1.76
CA GLY A 938 -32.34 1.46 0.38
C GLY A 938 -32.06 2.92 -0.01
N PRO A 939 -32.52 3.36 -1.20
CA PRO A 939 -32.17 4.68 -1.71
C PRO A 939 -32.96 5.80 -1.04
N ILE A 940 -32.27 6.90 -0.71
CA ILE A 940 -32.86 8.03 0.04
C ILE A 940 -32.85 9.36 -0.73
N LEU A 941 -32.01 9.48 -1.77
CA LEU A 941 -31.93 10.63 -2.66
C LEU A 941 -32.23 10.23 -4.11
N SER A 942 -32.34 11.22 -4.98
CA SER A 942 -32.71 11.11 -6.40
C SER A 942 -31.78 12.00 -7.24
N ASP A 943 -31.94 11.97 -8.57
CA ASP A 943 -31.20 12.84 -9.51
C ASP A 943 -29.68 12.67 -9.42
N MET A 944 -29.24 11.43 -9.62
CA MET A 944 -27.87 11.02 -9.36
C MET A 944 -27.39 9.93 -10.30
N GLY A 945 -26.08 9.63 -10.25
CA GLY A 945 -25.55 8.47 -10.93
C GLY A 945 -24.25 7.90 -10.37
N GLY A 946 -23.79 6.80 -10.96
CA GLY A 946 -22.45 6.28 -10.71
C GLY A 946 -21.39 7.33 -11.08
N ILE A 947 -21.58 7.95 -12.24
CA ILE A 947 -20.89 9.18 -12.64
C ILE A 947 -21.88 10.24 -13.15
N TYR A 948 -21.64 11.49 -12.75
CA TYR A 948 -22.38 12.69 -13.11
C TYR A 948 -21.44 13.70 -13.79
N ALA A 949 -21.87 14.32 -14.89
CA ALA A 949 -21.11 15.35 -15.59
C ALA A 949 -21.95 16.59 -15.90
N LEU A 950 -21.32 17.77 -15.86
CA LEU A 950 -21.99 19.07 -15.98
C LEU A 950 -21.18 20.10 -16.78
N GLY A 951 -21.80 20.75 -17.77
CA GLY A 951 -21.19 21.85 -18.55
C GLY A 951 -20.30 21.43 -19.74
N ALA A 952 -19.78 22.41 -20.48
CA ALA A 952 -19.00 22.16 -21.70
C ALA A 952 -17.55 21.70 -21.42
N ARG A 953 -17.15 20.50 -21.89
CA ARG A 953 -15.95 19.81 -21.39
C ARG A 953 -15.22 19.01 -22.48
N PRO A 954 -14.75 19.67 -23.56
CA PRO A 954 -14.03 18.99 -24.63
C PRO A 954 -12.80 18.25 -24.09
N GLY A 955 -12.49 17.11 -24.70
CA GLY A 955 -11.35 16.28 -24.32
C GLY A 955 -11.56 15.42 -23.07
N THR A 956 -12.70 15.54 -22.38
CA THR A 956 -13.00 14.68 -21.22
C THR A 956 -13.37 13.27 -21.67
N VAL A 957 -12.80 12.27 -21.00
CA VAL A 957 -12.99 10.84 -21.30
C VAL A 957 -13.45 10.09 -20.06
N ILE A 958 -14.52 9.31 -20.20
CA ILE A 958 -15.02 8.34 -19.23
C ILE A 958 -14.88 6.96 -19.87
N ARG A 959 -13.88 6.18 -19.48
CA ARG A 959 -13.60 4.90 -20.15
C ARG A 959 -13.28 3.72 -19.26
N SER A 960 -13.65 2.52 -19.69
CA SER A 960 -13.23 1.28 -19.02
C SER A 960 -13.59 1.21 -17.53
N ASN A 961 -14.65 1.89 -17.10
CA ASN A 961 -15.14 1.83 -15.72
C ASN A 961 -16.26 0.78 -15.60
N VAL A 962 -16.49 0.31 -14.36
CA VAL A 962 -17.62 -0.55 -14.01
C VAL A 962 -18.50 0.20 -13.01
N PHE A 963 -19.73 0.50 -13.41
CA PHE A 963 -20.75 1.14 -12.58
C PHE A 963 -21.90 0.15 -12.31
N HIS A 964 -22.17 -0.20 -11.06
CA HIS A 964 -23.32 -1.07 -10.77
C HIS A 964 -23.99 -0.85 -9.43
N ASP A 965 -25.19 -1.40 -9.26
CA ASP A 965 -26.01 -1.21 -8.05
C ASP A 965 -26.21 0.29 -7.74
N VAL A 966 -26.73 1.01 -8.74
CA VAL A 966 -26.99 2.46 -8.66
C VAL A 966 -28.50 2.71 -8.52
N ALA A 967 -28.92 3.26 -7.39
CA ALA A 967 -30.32 3.38 -7.03
C ALA A 967 -30.73 4.79 -6.60
N GLY A 968 -31.66 5.39 -7.34
CA GLY A 968 -32.40 6.60 -6.92
C GLY A 968 -33.75 6.25 -6.27
N TYR A 969 -34.21 7.10 -5.36
CA TYR A 969 -35.43 6.94 -4.56
C TYR A 969 -36.72 7.13 -5.38
N ARG A 970 -36.95 8.32 -5.94
CA ARG A 970 -38.14 8.63 -6.77
C ARG A 970 -37.82 8.61 -8.26
N TYR A 971 -36.66 9.18 -8.61
CA TYR A 971 -36.16 9.29 -9.97
C TYR A 971 -34.63 9.39 -9.95
N GLY A 972 -33.97 9.14 -11.07
CA GLY A 972 -32.55 9.40 -11.23
C GLY A 972 -31.63 8.55 -10.37
N GLY A 973 -31.44 7.31 -10.81
CA GLY A 973 -30.36 6.40 -10.39
C GLY A 973 -29.79 5.80 -11.65
N TRP A 974 -28.90 6.55 -12.31
CA TRP A 974 -28.32 6.19 -13.60
C TRP A 974 -26.88 5.74 -13.46
N GLY A 975 -26.39 4.86 -14.34
CA GLY A 975 -24.97 4.52 -14.33
C GLY A 975 -24.11 5.73 -14.74
N ILE A 976 -24.37 6.23 -15.94
CA ILE A 976 -23.69 7.40 -16.52
C ILE A 976 -24.71 8.50 -16.79
N TYR A 977 -24.54 9.63 -16.12
CA TYR A 977 -25.45 10.78 -16.20
C TYR A 977 -24.71 12.02 -16.73
N LEU A 978 -24.99 12.38 -17.99
CA LEU A 978 -24.56 13.62 -18.62
C LEU A 978 -25.65 14.69 -18.47
N ASP A 979 -25.48 15.54 -17.47
CA ASP A 979 -26.42 16.60 -17.12
C ASP A 979 -26.17 17.90 -17.89
N GLU A 980 -26.86 18.97 -17.50
CA GLU A 980 -26.98 20.27 -18.15
C GLU A 980 -25.72 20.78 -18.86
N GLY A 981 -25.77 20.79 -20.20
CA GLY A 981 -24.74 21.40 -21.04
C GLY A 981 -23.50 20.54 -21.26
N SER A 982 -23.49 19.29 -20.77
CA SER A 982 -22.44 18.30 -21.06
C SER A 982 -22.11 18.28 -22.55
N THR A 983 -20.88 18.65 -22.91
CA THR A 983 -20.48 18.84 -24.31
C THR A 983 -19.13 18.20 -24.61
N GLY A 984 -19.06 17.44 -25.71
CA GLY A 984 -17.82 16.86 -26.23
C GLY A 984 -17.20 15.78 -25.33
N VAL A 985 -18.00 15.11 -24.51
CA VAL A 985 -17.56 14.02 -23.64
C VAL A 985 -17.49 12.72 -24.44
N LEU A 986 -16.37 12.00 -24.30
CA LEU A 986 -16.21 10.64 -24.79
C LEU A 986 -16.54 9.65 -23.67
N VAL A 987 -17.55 8.80 -23.88
CA VAL A 987 -17.95 7.71 -22.99
C VAL A 987 -17.69 6.39 -23.71
N GLU A 988 -16.65 5.65 -23.33
CA GLU A 988 -16.26 4.44 -24.06
C GLU A 988 -15.81 3.23 -23.24
N GLY A 989 -16.18 2.03 -23.67
CA GLY A 989 -15.67 0.82 -23.03
C GLY A 989 -16.14 0.61 -21.59
N ASN A 990 -17.22 1.25 -21.15
CA ASN A 990 -17.72 1.10 -19.77
C ASN A 990 -18.73 -0.06 -19.67
N LEU A 991 -18.77 -0.69 -18.50
CA LEU A 991 -19.83 -1.61 -18.11
C LEU A 991 -20.73 -0.95 -17.08
N VAL A 992 -22.03 -0.99 -17.34
CA VAL A 992 -23.05 -0.45 -16.45
C VAL A 992 -24.14 -1.49 -16.24
N TYR A 993 -24.44 -1.85 -14.99
CA TYR A 993 -25.55 -2.75 -14.71
C TYR A 993 -26.23 -2.54 -13.36
N GLY A 994 -27.47 -3.05 -13.21
CA GLY A 994 -28.17 -2.97 -11.91
C GLY A 994 -28.53 -1.53 -11.51
N THR A 995 -29.10 -0.76 -12.43
CA THR A 995 -29.48 0.64 -12.20
C THR A 995 -30.99 0.79 -12.08
N THR A 996 -31.50 1.67 -11.21
CA THR A 996 -32.97 1.84 -11.10
C THR A 996 -33.60 2.59 -12.28
N HIS A 997 -32.95 3.62 -12.83
CA HIS A 997 -33.56 4.48 -13.87
C HIS A 997 -32.88 4.41 -15.24
N GLY A 998 -31.68 3.84 -15.32
CA GLY A 998 -31.09 3.38 -16.58
C GLY A 998 -29.57 3.46 -16.67
N GLY A 999 -29.02 2.80 -17.68
CA GLY A 999 -27.58 2.70 -17.85
C GLY A 999 -26.94 4.02 -18.29
N PHE A 1000 -27.60 4.75 -19.20
CA PHE A 1000 -27.14 6.04 -19.71
C PHE A 1000 -28.26 7.08 -19.70
N HIS A 1001 -27.95 8.29 -19.26
CA HIS A 1001 -28.84 9.42 -19.32
C HIS A 1001 -28.15 10.67 -19.86
N GLN A 1002 -28.75 11.27 -20.88
CA GLN A 1002 -28.47 12.64 -21.30
C GLN A 1002 -29.62 13.55 -20.84
N HIS A 1003 -29.36 14.54 -19.98
CA HIS A 1003 -30.37 15.58 -19.73
C HIS A 1003 -30.50 16.49 -20.95
N TYR A 1004 -29.51 17.36 -21.16
CA TYR A 1004 -29.31 18.14 -22.39
C TYR A 1004 -27.82 18.46 -22.54
N GLY A 1005 -27.35 18.59 -23.77
CA GLY A 1005 -25.92 18.57 -24.07
C GLY A 1005 -25.64 18.55 -25.57
N ARG A 1006 -24.36 18.63 -25.94
CA ARG A 1006 -23.94 18.79 -27.33
C ARG A 1006 -22.81 17.84 -27.71
N GLU A 1007 -22.97 17.16 -28.85
CA GLU A 1007 -21.90 16.40 -29.52
C GLU A 1007 -21.14 15.40 -28.63
N ASN A 1008 -21.80 14.82 -27.61
CA ASN A 1008 -21.21 13.75 -26.81
C ASN A 1008 -21.11 12.45 -27.64
N LEU A 1009 -20.11 11.62 -27.37
CA LEU A 1009 -19.89 10.35 -28.05
C LEU A 1009 -19.96 9.20 -27.04
N VAL A 1010 -20.95 8.34 -27.18
CA VAL A 1010 -21.16 7.15 -26.35
C VAL A 1010 -20.93 5.92 -27.20
N ARG A 1011 -19.82 5.22 -26.99
CA ARG A 1011 -19.44 4.10 -27.84
C ARG A 1011 -18.84 2.90 -27.13
N ASN A 1012 -19.03 1.70 -27.68
CA ASN A 1012 -18.35 0.50 -27.16
C ASN A 1012 -18.65 0.20 -25.68
N ASN A 1013 -19.82 0.58 -25.16
CA ASN A 1013 -20.22 0.33 -23.77
C ASN A 1013 -21.20 -0.86 -23.68
N ILE A 1014 -21.28 -1.47 -22.51
CA ILE A 1014 -22.30 -2.45 -22.14
C ILE A 1014 -23.23 -1.79 -21.13
N PHE A 1015 -24.51 -1.66 -21.48
CA PHE A 1015 -25.57 -1.22 -20.58
C PHE A 1015 -26.52 -2.37 -20.34
N ALA A 1016 -26.62 -2.84 -19.09
CA ALA A 1016 -27.43 -3.99 -18.77
C ALA A 1016 -28.35 -3.79 -17.56
N PHE A 1017 -29.48 -4.49 -17.55
CA PHE A 1017 -30.37 -4.58 -16.38
C PHE A 1017 -30.74 -3.23 -15.73
N GLY A 1018 -31.08 -2.21 -16.54
CA GLY A 1018 -31.83 -1.06 -16.04
C GLY A 1018 -33.26 -1.46 -15.70
N ARG A 1019 -33.75 -1.11 -14.51
CA ARG A 1019 -35.09 -1.49 -14.04
C ARG A 1019 -36.20 -0.78 -14.83
N ASP A 1020 -36.14 0.55 -14.92
CA ASP A 1020 -37.20 1.35 -15.54
C ASP A 1020 -36.97 1.58 -17.03
N ALA A 1021 -35.73 1.93 -17.39
CA ALA A 1021 -35.31 2.16 -18.78
C ALA A 1021 -33.83 1.82 -18.96
N GLN A 1022 -33.35 1.73 -20.21
CA GLN A 1022 -31.92 1.49 -20.50
C GLN A 1022 -31.19 2.79 -20.87
N ILE A 1023 -31.84 3.62 -21.70
CA ILE A 1023 -31.29 4.87 -22.23
C ILE A 1023 -32.32 5.97 -22.02
N GLN A 1024 -31.90 7.10 -21.46
CA GLN A 1024 -32.78 8.23 -21.22
C GLN A 1024 -32.27 9.51 -21.90
N ARG A 1025 -33.20 10.31 -22.45
CA ARG A 1025 -32.94 11.67 -22.94
C ARG A 1025 -34.02 12.62 -22.42
N SER A 1026 -33.68 13.63 -21.61
CA SER A 1026 -34.71 14.48 -20.99
C SER A 1026 -35.14 15.69 -21.81
N ARG A 1027 -34.24 16.40 -22.51
CA ARG A 1027 -34.61 17.55 -23.35
C ARG A 1027 -34.17 17.38 -24.81
N SER A 1028 -35.04 17.86 -25.70
CA SER A 1028 -34.77 17.99 -27.13
C SER A 1028 -34.14 19.36 -27.41
N GLU A 1029 -33.04 19.37 -28.17
CA GLU A 1029 -32.35 20.60 -28.58
C GLU A 1029 -32.20 20.69 -30.09
N ALA A 1030 -31.86 21.88 -30.60
CA ALA A 1030 -31.76 22.17 -32.04
C ALA A 1030 -30.47 21.65 -32.70
N HIS A 1031 -29.45 21.33 -31.91
CA HIS A 1031 -28.19 20.73 -32.36
C HIS A 1031 -28.11 19.28 -31.91
N LEU A 1032 -27.14 18.55 -32.47
CA LEU A 1032 -26.87 17.16 -32.10
C LEU A 1032 -26.56 17.03 -30.60
N SER A 1033 -27.33 16.20 -29.90
CA SER A 1033 -27.13 15.93 -28.47
C SER A 1033 -25.97 14.96 -28.26
N PHE A 1034 -26.09 13.75 -28.80
CA PHE A 1034 -25.07 12.71 -28.69
C PHE A 1034 -25.12 11.73 -29.86
N ARG A 1035 -24.01 11.00 -30.04
CA ARG A 1035 -23.91 9.81 -30.89
C ARG A 1035 -23.82 8.58 -29.99
N PHE A 1036 -24.64 7.58 -30.26
CA PHE A 1036 -24.69 6.33 -29.53
C PHE A 1036 -24.38 5.17 -30.49
N GLU A 1037 -23.13 4.71 -30.50
CA GLU A 1037 -22.66 3.75 -31.49
C GLU A 1037 -21.90 2.56 -30.93
N ARG A 1038 -22.04 1.38 -31.55
CA ARG A 1038 -21.30 0.17 -31.13
C ARG A 1038 -21.49 -0.17 -29.65
N ASN A 1039 -22.66 0.09 -29.07
CA ASN A 1039 -22.94 -0.31 -27.68
C ASN A 1039 -23.75 -1.62 -27.65
N ILE A 1040 -23.66 -2.35 -26.55
CA ILE A 1040 -24.53 -3.48 -26.24
C ILE A 1040 -25.54 -3.03 -25.19
N VAL A 1041 -26.83 -3.23 -25.46
CA VAL A 1041 -27.92 -2.96 -24.52
C VAL A 1041 -28.66 -4.25 -24.23
N TYR A 1042 -28.65 -4.70 -22.98
CA TYR A 1042 -29.11 -6.03 -22.56
C TYR A 1042 -30.04 -5.94 -21.33
N TRP A 1043 -31.32 -6.25 -21.47
CA TRP A 1043 -32.27 -6.02 -20.38
C TRP A 1043 -33.38 -7.06 -20.27
N SER A 1044 -33.98 -7.19 -19.10
CA SER A 1044 -35.09 -8.11 -18.83
C SER A 1044 -36.41 -7.41 -18.52
N GLU A 1045 -36.37 -6.17 -18.06
CA GLU A 1045 -37.52 -5.36 -17.66
C GLU A 1045 -37.31 -3.89 -18.05
N GLY A 1046 -38.36 -3.08 -17.93
CA GLY A 1046 -38.32 -1.69 -18.37
C GLY A 1046 -38.35 -1.50 -19.89
N GLU A 1047 -38.29 -0.23 -20.29
CA GLU A 1047 -38.29 0.19 -21.69
C GLU A 1047 -36.86 0.39 -22.22
N LEU A 1048 -36.67 0.36 -23.54
CA LEU A 1048 -35.35 0.66 -24.11
C LEU A 1048 -35.01 2.15 -23.97
N LEU A 1049 -35.94 3.02 -24.38
CA LEU A 1049 -35.76 4.47 -24.41
C LEU A 1049 -36.78 5.17 -23.51
N ALA A 1050 -36.33 6.07 -22.63
CA ALA A 1050 -37.17 6.94 -21.82
C ALA A 1050 -36.94 8.43 -22.11
N GLY A 1051 -38.01 9.22 -22.08
CA GLY A 1051 -37.96 10.66 -22.30
C GLY A 1051 -38.20 11.09 -23.76
N ASN A 1052 -37.52 12.15 -24.20
CA ASN A 1052 -37.83 12.91 -25.41
C ASN A 1052 -36.94 12.51 -26.61
N PHE A 1053 -37.52 11.70 -27.51
CA PHE A 1053 -36.95 11.27 -28.79
C PHE A 1053 -37.84 11.69 -29.98
N ASP A 1054 -38.43 12.88 -29.89
CA ASP A 1054 -39.39 13.40 -30.87
C ASP A 1054 -38.75 14.07 -32.10
N ASN A 1055 -37.50 14.52 -31.98
CA ASN A 1055 -36.67 15.02 -33.08
C ASN A 1055 -35.57 14.02 -33.49
N LEU A 1056 -34.72 14.37 -34.45
CA LEU A 1056 -33.61 13.53 -34.94
C LEU A 1056 -32.23 14.13 -34.64
N ASN A 1057 -32.15 14.95 -33.59
CA ASN A 1057 -30.89 15.59 -33.19
C ASN A 1057 -30.09 14.69 -32.24
N PHE A 1058 -29.93 13.43 -32.63
CA PHE A 1058 -29.12 12.38 -32.02
C PHE A 1058 -28.84 11.34 -33.10
N GLU A 1059 -27.78 10.56 -32.92
CA GLU A 1059 -27.41 9.50 -33.85
C GLU A 1059 -27.32 8.17 -33.09
N PHE A 1060 -27.87 7.11 -33.68
CA PHE A 1060 -27.73 5.74 -33.20
C PHE A 1060 -27.27 4.87 -34.36
N ASP A 1061 -26.20 4.09 -34.21
CA ASP A 1061 -25.78 3.15 -35.25
C ASP A 1061 -24.87 2.02 -34.71
N ARG A 1062 -24.89 0.86 -35.38
CA ARG A 1062 -24.06 -0.33 -35.05
C ARG A 1062 -24.21 -0.83 -33.61
N ASN A 1063 -25.34 -0.61 -32.96
CA ASN A 1063 -25.63 -1.10 -31.62
C ASN A 1063 -26.19 -2.53 -31.66
N LEU A 1064 -26.02 -3.26 -30.55
CA LEU A 1064 -26.60 -4.58 -30.35
C LEU A 1064 -27.64 -4.51 -29.23
N TYR A 1065 -28.87 -4.89 -29.55
CA TYR A 1065 -29.99 -4.88 -28.61
C TYR A 1065 -30.47 -6.29 -28.30
N TRP A 1066 -30.64 -6.61 -27.02
CA TRP A 1066 -31.23 -7.87 -26.61
C TRP A 1066 -32.14 -7.75 -25.39
N ARG A 1067 -33.39 -8.18 -25.57
CA ARG A 1067 -34.37 -8.28 -24.49
C ARG A 1067 -34.50 -9.73 -24.03
N VAL A 1068 -34.07 -10.00 -22.80
CA VAL A 1068 -34.15 -11.32 -22.17
C VAL A 1068 -35.61 -11.76 -22.07
N GLY A 1069 -35.88 -13.02 -22.44
CA GLY A 1069 -37.24 -13.56 -22.48
C GLY A 1069 -38.04 -13.21 -23.74
N GLY A 1070 -37.46 -12.40 -24.66
CA GLY A 1070 -38.05 -12.05 -25.94
C GLY A 1070 -39.09 -10.93 -25.89
N GLY A 1071 -39.90 -10.84 -26.94
CA GLY A 1071 -40.87 -9.76 -27.15
C GLY A 1071 -40.39 -8.72 -28.17
N GLU A 1072 -41.29 -7.81 -28.55
CA GLU A 1072 -40.97 -6.73 -29.49
C GLU A 1072 -40.01 -5.73 -28.83
N VAL A 1073 -38.86 -5.48 -29.47
CA VAL A 1073 -37.96 -4.39 -29.08
C VAL A 1073 -38.48 -3.10 -29.71
N ARG A 1074 -38.91 -2.16 -28.86
CA ARG A 1074 -39.47 -0.87 -29.27
C ARG A 1074 -38.53 0.28 -28.95
N PHE A 1075 -38.45 1.25 -29.86
CA PHE A 1075 -37.65 2.47 -29.72
C PHE A 1075 -38.60 3.63 -29.39
N GLY A 1076 -38.92 3.76 -28.10
CA GLY A 1076 -40.05 4.56 -27.65
C GLY A 1076 -41.36 4.02 -28.22
N LYS A 1077 -42.09 4.83 -28.99
CA LYS A 1077 -43.36 4.42 -29.61
C LYS A 1077 -43.19 3.69 -30.95
N LEU A 1078 -41.97 3.54 -31.47
CA LEU A 1078 -41.69 3.06 -32.82
C LEU A 1078 -41.29 1.57 -32.82
N SER A 1079 -41.71 0.85 -33.86
CA SER A 1079 -41.17 -0.49 -34.17
C SER A 1079 -39.73 -0.40 -34.69
N TRP A 1080 -39.05 -1.54 -34.78
CA TRP A 1080 -37.72 -1.63 -35.38
C TRP A 1080 -37.68 -1.12 -36.84
N GLU A 1081 -38.65 -1.49 -37.68
CA GLU A 1081 -38.69 -0.99 -39.06
C GLU A 1081 -38.95 0.51 -39.13
N GLU A 1082 -39.84 1.03 -38.29
CA GLU A 1082 -40.15 2.47 -38.23
C GLU A 1082 -38.96 3.30 -37.76
N TRP A 1083 -38.20 2.80 -36.78
CA TRP A 1083 -36.97 3.41 -36.29
C TRP A 1083 -35.90 3.47 -37.39
N ARG A 1084 -35.68 2.37 -38.11
CA ARG A 1084 -34.72 2.30 -39.22
C ARG A 1084 -35.15 3.14 -40.42
N ALA A 1085 -36.45 3.25 -40.69
CA ALA A 1085 -36.97 4.12 -41.74
C ALA A 1085 -36.68 5.61 -41.50
N LYS A 1086 -36.42 6.00 -40.24
CA LYS A 1086 -35.96 7.35 -39.86
C LYS A 1086 -34.45 7.56 -40.02
N GLY A 1087 -33.71 6.54 -40.48
CA GLY A 1087 -32.26 6.59 -40.69
C GLY A 1087 -31.42 6.23 -39.46
N LEU A 1088 -32.04 5.74 -38.39
CA LEU A 1088 -31.38 5.38 -37.14
C LEU A 1088 -31.10 3.87 -37.10
N ASP A 1089 -30.01 3.45 -36.45
CA ASP A 1089 -29.65 2.05 -36.25
C ASP A 1089 -29.60 1.23 -37.55
N SER A 1090 -29.16 1.87 -38.64
CA SER A 1090 -29.14 1.28 -39.97
C SER A 1090 -28.23 0.06 -40.08
N GLY A 1091 -27.10 0.08 -39.35
CA GLY A 1091 -26.14 -1.01 -39.21
C GLY A 1091 -26.22 -1.78 -37.90
N SER A 1092 -27.27 -1.59 -37.09
CA SER A 1092 -27.46 -2.24 -35.78
C SER A 1092 -28.19 -3.59 -35.89
N LEU A 1093 -28.14 -4.39 -34.82
CA LEU A 1093 -28.77 -5.71 -34.76
C LEU A 1093 -29.60 -5.89 -33.49
N ILE A 1094 -30.68 -6.68 -33.60
CA ILE A 1094 -31.36 -7.28 -32.46
C ILE A 1094 -30.95 -8.76 -32.42
N ALA A 1095 -30.03 -9.12 -31.54
CA ALA A 1095 -29.52 -10.48 -31.39
C ALA A 1095 -28.86 -10.67 -30.01
N ASP A 1096 -28.81 -11.92 -29.54
CA ASP A 1096 -28.19 -12.27 -28.27
C ASP A 1096 -26.67 -11.97 -28.32
N PRO A 1097 -26.12 -11.15 -27.40
CA PRO A 1097 -24.68 -10.89 -27.33
C PRO A 1097 -23.86 -12.12 -26.94
N MET A 1098 -24.48 -13.20 -26.47
CA MET A 1098 -23.81 -14.42 -26.03
C MET A 1098 -22.90 -14.16 -24.82
N PHE A 1099 -23.39 -13.42 -23.83
CA PHE A 1099 -22.69 -13.26 -22.55
C PHE A 1099 -22.55 -14.61 -21.83
N ALA A 1100 -21.44 -14.81 -21.14
CA ALA A 1100 -21.15 -16.04 -20.39
C ALA A 1100 -22.16 -16.29 -19.25
N ASP A 1101 -22.35 -15.32 -18.35
CA ASP A 1101 -23.41 -15.33 -17.34
C ASP A 1101 -23.74 -13.92 -16.85
N ALA A 1102 -24.48 -13.16 -17.68
CA ALA A 1102 -24.84 -11.78 -17.37
C ALA A 1102 -25.59 -11.63 -16.03
N ARG A 1103 -26.36 -12.64 -15.60
CA ARG A 1103 -27.09 -12.57 -14.31
C ARG A 1103 -26.18 -12.67 -13.10
N ALA A 1104 -25.05 -13.36 -13.24
CA ALA A 1104 -24.00 -13.43 -12.23
C ALA A 1104 -22.99 -12.26 -12.33
N GLY A 1105 -23.21 -11.30 -13.25
CA GLY A 1105 -22.29 -10.19 -13.49
C GLY A 1105 -21.16 -10.51 -14.48
N ASP A 1106 -21.17 -11.67 -15.13
CA ASP A 1106 -20.17 -12.04 -16.15
C ASP A 1106 -20.64 -11.64 -17.55
N PHE A 1107 -20.12 -10.51 -18.02
CA PHE A 1107 -20.40 -9.94 -19.34
C PHE A 1107 -19.36 -10.31 -20.39
N THR A 1108 -18.61 -11.40 -20.19
CA THR A 1108 -17.66 -11.91 -21.19
C THR A 1108 -18.41 -12.38 -22.44
N LEU A 1109 -18.00 -11.92 -23.62
CA LEU A 1109 -18.62 -12.27 -24.90
C LEU A 1109 -18.14 -13.64 -25.40
N GLY A 1110 -19.07 -14.48 -25.84
CA GLY A 1110 -18.76 -15.72 -26.53
C GLY A 1110 -18.04 -15.48 -27.88
N PRO A 1111 -17.21 -16.43 -28.35
CA PRO A 1111 -16.33 -16.25 -29.52
C PRO A 1111 -17.06 -15.97 -30.85
N SER A 1112 -18.35 -16.31 -30.94
CA SER A 1112 -19.19 -16.06 -32.11
C SER A 1112 -20.22 -14.95 -31.89
N SER A 1113 -20.00 -14.09 -30.89
CA SER A 1113 -20.92 -13.00 -30.58
C SER A 1113 -21.18 -12.11 -31.82
N PRO A 1114 -22.44 -11.73 -32.09
CA PRO A 1114 -22.76 -10.79 -33.16
C PRO A 1114 -22.18 -9.39 -32.91
N ALA A 1115 -21.80 -9.06 -31.68
CA ALA A 1115 -21.19 -7.78 -31.34
C ALA A 1115 -19.91 -7.50 -32.15
N PHE A 1116 -19.09 -8.53 -32.41
CA PHE A 1116 -17.84 -8.38 -33.17
C PHE A 1116 -18.08 -7.92 -34.62
N ALA A 1117 -19.17 -8.37 -35.26
CA ALA A 1117 -19.52 -7.95 -36.62
C ALA A 1117 -19.92 -6.47 -36.70
N LEU A 1118 -20.36 -5.89 -35.58
CA LEU A 1118 -20.69 -4.47 -35.44
C LEU A 1118 -19.46 -3.59 -35.16
N GLY A 1119 -18.31 -4.22 -34.91
CA GLY A 1119 -17.07 -3.56 -34.52
C GLY A 1119 -16.96 -3.29 -33.01
N PHE A 1120 -17.73 -4.00 -32.18
CA PHE A 1120 -17.55 -3.94 -30.73
C PHE A 1120 -16.20 -4.56 -30.35
N GLU A 1121 -15.42 -3.83 -29.56
CA GLU A 1121 -14.13 -4.28 -29.01
C GLU A 1121 -14.35 -4.80 -27.57
N PRO A 1122 -13.98 -6.05 -27.25
CA PRO A 1122 -14.12 -6.58 -25.90
C PRO A 1122 -13.35 -5.73 -24.88
N ILE A 1123 -13.94 -5.58 -23.70
CA ILE A 1123 -13.39 -4.79 -22.60
C ILE A 1123 -12.79 -5.76 -21.58
N ASP A 1124 -11.59 -5.46 -21.10
CA ASP A 1124 -10.90 -6.22 -20.06
C ASP A 1124 -11.24 -5.64 -18.68
N PHE A 1125 -12.21 -6.25 -18.00
CA PHE A 1125 -12.68 -5.80 -16.69
C PHE A 1125 -11.78 -6.27 -15.53
N GLU A 1126 -10.83 -7.20 -15.75
CA GLU A 1126 -9.91 -7.67 -14.70
C GLU A 1126 -8.96 -6.56 -14.20
N LYS A 1127 -8.83 -5.48 -14.97
CA LYS A 1127 -8.00 -4.31 -14.65
C LYS A 1127 -8.74 -3.23 -13.84
N VAL A 1128 -10.03 -3.39 -13.60
CA VAL A 1128 -10.87 -2.38 -12.95
C VAL A 1128 -10.75 -2.45 -11.43
N GLY A 1129 -10.79 -1.29 -10.79
CA GLY A 1129 -10.61 -1.12 -9.35
C GLY A 1129 -9.14 -0.99 -8.93
N PRO A 1130 -8.88 -0.90 -7.62
CA PRO A 1130 -7.55 -0.77 -7.06
C PRO A 1130 -6.67 -1.91 -7.51
N ARG A 1131 -5.56 -1.57 -8.15
CA ARG A 1131 -4.65 -2.60 -8.62
C ARG A 1131 -4.03 -3.30 -7.43
N PRO A 1132 -3.80 -4.62 -7.53
CA PRO A 1132 -2.91 -5.25 -6.58
C PRO A 1132 -1.59 -4.48 -6.68
N PRO A 1133 -0.99 -4.18 -5.54
CA PRO A 1133 0.26 -3.47 -5.54
C PRO A 1133 1.28 -4.28 -6.33
N LYS A 1134 2.02 -3.61 -7.22
CA LYS A 1134 2.96 -4.29 -8.11
C LYS A 1134 3.88 -5.18 -7.25
N ALA A 1135 3.80 -6.48 -7.54
CA ALA A 1135 4.53 -7.53 -6.84
C ALA A 1135 6.01 -7.49 -7.20
#